data_AF-A0A6S6TXK4-F1
#
_entry.id   AF-A0A6S6TXK4-F1
#
_cell.length_a   1.000
_cell.length_b   1.000
_cell.length_c   1.000
_cell.angle_alpha   90.00
_cell.angle_beta   90.00
_cell.angle_gamma   90.00
#
_symmetry.space_group_name_H-M   'P 1'
#
loop_
_entity.id
_entity.type
_entity.pdbx_description
1 polymer ?
#
loop_
_entity_poly.entity_id
_entity_poly.type
_entity_poly.pdbx_seq_one_letter_code
_entity_poly.pdbx_strand_id
1 'polypeptide(L)'
;MENQEKIAQSSNYISALPYLSVLPITEQCLDFSIMDKIQLGLTEQVLQQLLSLETEVACTIPLGIKKNTAPSKISQHKALQKTFENFQQQKGSLSIGYPILLMEDDKLGRPIAAPLFLWKVELNILPESNMGWTLTPLNENKGYLNPILKNYLEARFELDWEQQIGLIDTIDSKIVEETCLALGKQLELEHNSDVRIEACPLPDQIPSNVILNSIILGSFEPITLKEAKKLPKNLKPRERKQWKTKVAALPSNSAQDQLIGTIFNGHHVVAEGISSTGKTHIIASILPSLLTDKGAALIISPQFSSFKDIQHHLEGLGIKDIGVLSLQDEVLDKERMIEYLETMPKRTRTLSNFDNVTYSKQLNKYMQLRSTLEQAYDSVHSSTINSWNWTELVGQCLLLHRKSDKQILGRFLDNELFDFTAKEHYIISRELGEHYVHYHRLDALKHPLNALHGRFFNADSSIESTRSEAKTGLNLYRYKTNSLYQSFLVFVGNYGEYLKFQYRDFVANMEQQIDKIESDLHLYNELYGEAFDKQSGFQNAKLKLLSVFSRRHQEIRAAKEQLLEDYQSLQEFYKKNTFFQTAFPDIKEESKLADVEVKLEKVRTALHDWTLTIPKLVKERTQGLSKETEFPESFKEQYEELERWLKKLIQQINAADLLRKDVVEPTGKISEIESDLFTILLQFQKLENEWRDIDAYYQWRRSWLTIDSKTQKVVQALVNAGTQDWISGYSSWFYHQILTQQYSIHLPLGTQTEALPFDNYMNTLQDIQKRISQKANVITKERQGEQIKRIKREKDLTLTNARPIFKNKKIKDLLQWIGLEHVGDVFPIVLATPEMAQQLLGLKVSTFDLVIVDNAHDISSKVGVDLLKLGNQHIVLGRPVVEEKSEEKSLLKWMLAQKGRRYQYLEHIHSKDAAERTRINKVAVQEPNAFQISVAEYLKEYIDESRLEFNKSVEGVLVDLVITPKYAGQHPIAVICDGGTLSQAKYDFQLAVDKVRILTHQAYQIQYIWSVDWWKNNEKALNPLLAFVIQWDKQHTPG
;
A
#
# COMPACT_ATOMS: atom_id res chain seq x y z
N MET A 1 26.94 42.33 49.77
CA MET A 1 25.89 41.44 50.31
C MET A 1 25.10 40.91 49.13
N GLU A 2 25.67 39.87 48.51
CA GLU A 2 25.05 39.08 47.44
C GLU A 2 24.11 38.08 48.09
N ASN A 3 22.84 38.06 47.68
CA ASN A 3 21.91 37.05 48.14
C ASN A 3 21.95 35.85 47.19
N GLN A 4 22.30 34.72 47.78
CA GLN A 4 22.39 33.40 47.21
C GLN A 4 21.03 32.91 46.70
N GLU A 5 20.74 33.05 45.41
CA GLU A 5 19.80 32.12 44.77
C GLU A 5 20.57 30.83 44.41
N LYS A 6 20.48 29.86 45.32
CA LYS A 6 20.92 28.49 45.10
C LYS A 6 20.33 27.97 43.79
N ILE A 7 21.19 27.78 42.80
CA ILE A 7 20.95 26.94 41.62
C ILE A 7 20.51 25.56 42.15
N ALA A 8 19.20 25.30 42.11
CA ALA A 8 18.63 24.04 42.51
C ALA A 8 19.20 22.94 41.60
N GLN A 9 19.86 21.97 42.24
CA GLN A 9 20.55 20.87 41.59
C GLN A 9 19.60 20.08 40.68
N SER A 10 20.06 19.80 39.45
CA SER A 10 19.46 18.92 38.45
C SER A 10 19.35 17.44 38.87
N SER A 11 19.53 17.12 40.15
CA SER A 11 19.59 15.76 40.71
C SER A 11 18.23 15.08 40.93
N ASN A 12 17.11 15.79 40.82
CA ASN A 12 15.78 15.27 41.20
C ASN A 12 14.96 14.68 40.05
N TYR A 13 15.43 14.76 38.80
CA TYR A 13 14.70 14.25 37.64
C TYR A 13 14.72 12.71 37.53
N ILE A 14 15.81 12.08 37.96
CA ILE A 14 16.03 10.65 37.67
C ILE A 14 15.55 9.73 38.80
N SER A 15 15.32 10.26 40.00
CA SER A 15 14.55 9.56 41.02
C SER A 15 13.08 9.42 40.61
N ALA A 16 12.52 10.38 39.86
CA ALA A 16 11.13 10.37 39.39
C ALA A 16 10.88 9.39 38.23
N LEU A 17 11.91 9.01 37.47
CA LEU A 17 11.77 8.19 36.27
C LEU A 17 11.00 6.88 36.49
N PRO A 18 11.35 6.02 37.47
CA PRO A 18 10.64 4.77 37.77
C PRO A 18 9.12 4.93 37.95
N TYR A 19 8.66 6.12 38.32
CA TYR A 19 7.26 6.43 38.56
C TYR A 19 6.52 7.01 37.34
N LEU A 20 7.24 7.26 36.23
CA LEU A 20 6.69 7.74 34.95
C LEU A 20 6.40 6.60 33.94
N SER A 21 6.70 5.35 34.29
CA SER A 21 6.41 4.21 33.41
C SER A 21 6.11 2.96 34.23
N VAL A 22 4.86 2.51 34.17
CA VAL A 22 4.27 1.35 34.85
C VAL A 22 4.20 0.12 33.93
N LEU A 23 4.54 0.30 32.64
CA LEU A 23 4.63 -0.76 31.65
C LEU A 23 6.10 -1.08 31.31
N PRO A 24 6.46 -2.37 31.10
CA PRO A 24 5.61 -3.55 31.26
C PRO A 24 5.18 -3.76 32.72
N ILE A 25 3.98 -4.31 32.91
CA ILE A 25 3.47 -4.62 34.25
C ILE A 25 4.41 -5.61 34.93
N THR A 26 4.91 -5.22 36.10
CA THR A 26 5.78 -6.04 36.95
C THR A 26 4.97 -6.64 38.10
N GLU A 27 5.57 -7.50 38.93
CA GLU A 27 4.93 -8.06 40.13
C GLU A 27 4.44 -7.00 41.15
N GLN A 28 4.82 -5.73 40.98
CA GLN A 28 4.40 -4.61 41.83
C GLN A 28 3.11 -3.93 41.35
N CYS A 29 2.59 -4.32 40.20
CA CYS A 29 1.38 -3.79 39.59
C CYS A 29 0.51 -4.95 39.05
N LEU A 30 -0.79 -4.72 38.97
CA LEU A 30 -1.75 -5.65 38.42
C LEU A 30 -2.59 -4.93 37.39
N ASP A 31 -2.67 -5.49 36.18
CA ASP A 31 -3.68 -5.09 35.19
C ASP A 31 -5.06 -5.43 35.77
N PHE A 32 -5.84 -4.40 36.10
CA PHE A 32 -7.09 -4.61 36.78
C PHE A 32 -8.18 -5.17 35.85
N SER A 33 -8.00 -5.09 34.53
CA SER A 33 -8.89 -5.73 33.54
C SER A 33 -8.98 -7.26 33.71
N ILE A 34 -7.99 -7.88 34.38
CA ILE A 34 -8.03 -9.30 34.71
C ILE A 34 -9.22 -9.66 35.61
N MET A 35 -9.81 -8.69 36.33
CA MET A 35 -11.00 -8.88 37.16
C MET A 35 -12.23 -9.29 36.33
N ASP A 36 -12.32 -8.89 35.06
CA ASP A 36 -13.43 -9.30 34.20
C ASP A 36 -13.42 -10.80 33.85
N LYS A 37 -12.28 -11.48 34.03
CA LYS A 37 -12.20 -12.95 33.92
C LYS A 37 -12.86 -13.66 35.11
N ILE A 38 -12.96 -12.97 36.25
CA ILE A 38 -13.62 -13.45 37.48
C ILE A 38 -15.12 -13.18 37.40
N GLN A 39 -15.49 -11.92 37.15
CA GLN A 39 -16.86 -11.49 36.93
C GLN A 39 -16.87 -10.43 35.83
N LEU A 40 -17.54 -10.75 34.72
CA LEU A 40 -17.65 -9.84 33.57
C LEU A 40 -18.28 -8.50 34.00
N GLY A 41 -17.61 -7.38 33.71
CA GLY A 41 -18.07 -6.03 34.02
C GLY A 41 -17.63 -5.52 35.40
N LEU A 42 -16.87 -6.32 36.17
CA LEU A 42 -16.40 -5.92 37.50
C LEU A 42 -15.41 -4.77 37.43
N THR A 43 -14.53 -4.75 36.43
CA THR A 43 -13.54 -3.66 36.26
C THR A 43 -14.24 -2.32 36.05
N GLU A 44 -15.29 -2.31 35.21
CA GLU A 44 -16.10 -1.14 34.90
C GLU A 44 -16.93 -0.68 36.09
N GLN A 45 -17.52 -1.62 36.83
CA GLN A 45 -18.24 -1.33 38.06
C GLN A 45 -17.35 -0.65 39.12
N VAL A 46 -16.12 -1.15 39.32
CA VAL A 46 -15.17 -0.56 40.27
C VAL A 46 -14.81 0.87 39.84
N LEU A 47 -14.54 1.09 38.55
CA LEU A 47 -14.23 2.41 38.04
C LEU A 47 -15.38 3.41 38.23
N GLN A 48 -16.61 3.01 37.88
CA GLN A 48 -17.79 3.85 38.04
C GLN A 48 -18.02 4.25 39.49
N GLN A 49 -17.75 3.34 40.43
CA GLN A 49 -17.81 3.63 41.86
C GLN A 49 -16.71 4.63 42.29
N LEU A 50 -15.48 4.49 41.79
CA LEU A 50 -14.39 5.45 42.07
C LEU A 50 -14.64 6.85 41.46
N LEU A 51 -15.29 6.91 40.30
CA LEU A 51 -15.67 8.16 39.62
C LEU A 51 -17.00 8.74 40.15
N SER A 52 -17.66 8.07 41.09
CA SER A 52 -18.87 8.59 41.73
C SER A 52 -18.53 9.67 42.74
N LEU A 53 -19.47 10.61 42.94
CA LEU A 53 -19.35 11.66 43.96
C LEU A 53 -19.67 11.15 45.39
N GLU A 54 -19.85 9.84 45.57
CA GLU A 54 -20.10 9.23 46.89
C GLU A 54 -18.80 9.17 47.70
N THR A 55 -18.88 9.52 48.99
CA THR A 55 -17.72 9.57 49.90
C THR A 55 -17.43 8.22 50.56
N GLU A 56 -18.44 7.37 50.71
CA GLU A 56 -18.32 6.03 51.32
C GLU A 56 -18.54 4.96 50.26
N VAL A 57 -17.47 4.65 49.54
CA VAL A 57 -17.48 3.62 48.50
C VAL A 57 -16.82 2.35 49.03
N ALA A 58 -17.37 1.19 48.74
CA ALA A 58 -16.73 -0.10 49.02
C ALA A 58 -17.03 -1.10 47.90
N CYS A 59 -16.01 -1.43 47.12
CA CYS A 59 -16.16 -2.31 45.96
C CYS A 59 -15.92 -3.76 46.38
N THR A 60 -16.90 -4.64 46.16
CA THR A 60 -16.75 -6.07 46.48
C THR A 60 -16.10 -6.82 45.31
N ILE A 61 -15.03 -7.57 45.59
CA ILE A 61 -14.26 -8.37 44.64
C ILE A 61 -14.44 -9.86 44.98
N PRO A 62 -15.24 -10.62 44.21
CA PRO A 62 -15.61 -11.99 44.53
C PRO A 62 -14.55 -13.00 44.09
N LEU A 63 -13.34 -12.93 44.68
CA LEU A 63 -12.27 -13.89 44.40
C LEU A 63 -12.50 -15.28 45.01
N GLY A 64 -13.57 -15.47 45.79
CA GLY A 64 -13.92 -16.73 46.41
C GLY A 64 -14.24 -17.86 45.42
N ILE A 65 -13.76 -19.07 45.71
CA ILE A 65 -13.98 -20.25 44.86
C ILE A 65 -15.33 -20.89 45.23
N LYS A 66 -16.27 -20.96 44.29
CA LYS A 66 -17.58 -21.61 44.48
C LYS A 66 -17.45 -23.14 44.28
N LYS A 67 -18.33 -23.94 44.90
CA LYS A 67 -18.29 -25.43 44.84
C LYS A 67 -18.30 -26.01 43.41
N ASN A 68 -18.84 -25.28 42.43
CA ASN A 68 -18.95 -25.71 41.02
C ASN A 68 -18.00 -24.96 40.07
N THR A 69 -16.96 -24.30 40.56
CA THR A 69 -15.98 -23.60 39.70
C THR A 69 -15.14 -24.62 38.93
N ALA A 70 -15.07 -24.47 37.60
CA ALA A 70 -14.30 -25.36 36.73
C ALA A 70 -12.81 -25.44 37.15
N PRO A 71 -12.13 -26.60 37.04
CA PRO A 71 -10.74 -26.78 37.48
C PRO A 71 -9.75 -25.77 36.90
N SER A 72 -9.95 -25.35 35.65
CA SER A 72 -9.14 -24.34 34.96
C SER A 72 -9.25 -22.93 35.55
N LYS A 73 -10.37 -22.60 36.21
CA LYS A 73 -10.57 -21.31 36.91
C LYS A 73 -10.06 -21.35 38.35
N ILE A 74 -9.99 -22.53 38.98
CA ILE A 74 -9.52 -22.68 40.38
C ILE A 74 -8.08 -22.18 40.53
N SER A 75 -7.18 -22.52 39.60
CA SER A 75 -5.78 -22.07 39.62
C SER A 75 -5.65 -20.56 39.47
N GLN A 76 -6.45 -19.95 38.59
CA GLN A 76 -6.48 -18.49 38.37
C GLN A 76 -6.96 -17.73 39.61
N HIS A 77 -8.06 -18.19 40.24
CA HIS A 77 -8.55 -17.60 41.49
C HIS A 77 -7.50 -17.69 42.61
N LYS A 78 -6.85 -18.84 42.78
CA LYS A 78 -5.78 -19.00 43.79
C LYS A 78 -4.58 -18.09 43.54
N ALA A 79 -4.18 -17.92 42.27
CA ALA A 79 -3.09 -17.02 41.91
C ALA A 79 -3.42 -15.56 42.26
N LEU A 80 -4.64 -15.11 41.92
CA LEU A 80 -5.09 -13.74 42.24
C LEU A 80 -5.26 -13.51 43.74
N GLN A 81 -5.80 -14.49 44.48
CA GLN A 81 -5.88 -14.42 45.95
C GLN A 81 -4.49 -14.19 46.54
N LYS A 82 -3.49 -14.96 46.12
CA LYS A 82 -2.11 -14.80 46.57
C LYS A 82 -1.53 -13.42 46.21
N THR A 83 -1.83 -12.90 45.02
CA THR A 83 -1.43 -11.54 44.61
C THR A 83 -2.04 -10.47 45.51
N PHE A 84 -3.33 -10.60 45.86
CA PHE A 84 -4.02 -9.65 46.75
C PHE A 84 -3.50 -9.74 48.19
N GLU A 85 -3.21 -10.94 48.70
CA GLU A 85 -2.53 -11.15 49.98
C GLU A 85 -1.16 -10.46 49.99
N ASN A 86 -0.38 -10.60 48.91
CA ASN A 86 0.91 -9.92 48.77
C ASN A 86 0.75 -8.39 48.79
N PHE A 87 -0.24 -7.84 48.10
CA PHE A 87 -0.50 -6.39 48.13
C PHE A 87 -0.91 -5.90 49.51
N GLN A 88 -1.74 -6.67 50.23
CA GLN A 88 -2.14 -6.33 51.60
C GLN A 88 -0.96 -6.34 52.58
N GLN A 89 0.02 -7.24 52.39
CA GLN A 89 1.21 -7.36 53.25
C GLN A 89 2.29 -6.31 52.97
N GLN A 90 2.26 -5.65 51.80
CA GLN A 90 3.22 -4.60 51.47
C GLN A 90 2.97 -3.35 52.32
N LYS A 91 4.00 -2.86 53.02
CA LYS A 91 3.93 -1.67 53.90
C LYS A 91 3.78 -0.31 53.15
N GLY A 92 3.40 -0.31 51.87
CA GLY A 92 3.25 0.91 51.06
C GLY A 92 1.79 1.21 50.74
N SER A 93 1.45 2.48 50.47
CA SER A 93 0.10 2.88 50.08
C SER A 93 -0.26 2.36 48.69
N LEU A 94 -1.20 1.41 48.63
CA LEU A 94 -1.77 0.89 47.40
C LEU A 94 -2.69 1.93 46.75
N SER A 95 -2.70 2.03 45.42
CA SER A 95 -3.64 2.90 44.70
C SER A 95 -4.12 2.26 43.39
N ILE A 96 -5.31 2.67 42.95
CA ILE A 96 -5.80 2.44 41.59
C ILE A 96 -5.40 3.63 40.73
N GLY A 97 -4.87 3.36 39.53
CA GLY A 97 -4.51 4.35 38.53
C GLY A 97 -5.37 4.24 37.26
N TYR A 98 -5.88 5.37 36.78
CA TYR A 98 -6.71 5.48 35.57
C TYR A 98 -6.79 6.93 35.05
N PRO A 99 -6.95 7.18 33.72
CA PRO A 99 -6.53 6.32 32.62
C PRO A 99 -5.00 6.32 32.45
N ILE A 100 -4.44 5.49 31.56
CA ILE A 100 -2.98 5.40 31.35
C ILE A 100 -2.57 6.26 30.16
N LEU A 101 -1.69 7.23 30.39
CA LEU A 101 -1.05 8.02 29.33
C LEU A 101 0.20 7.29 28.83
N LEU A 102 0.21 6.95 27.54
CA LEU A 102 1.35 6.40 26.82
C LEU A 102 1.94 7.44 25.87
N MET A 103 3.24 7.70 25.98
CA MET A 103 3.90 8.71 25.15
C MET A 103 5.37 8.37 24.96
N GLU A 104 5.90 8.61 23.76
CA GLU A 104 7.33 8.50 23.51
C GLU A 104 8.05 9.82 23.87
N ASP A 105 9.16 9.72 24.59
CA ASP A 105 10.12 10.82 24.70
C ASP A 105 11.52 10.27 24.40
N ASP A 106 12.04 10.58 23.22
CA ASP A 106 13.35 10.13 22.74
C ASP A 106 14.49 10.41 23.74
N LYS A 107 14.31 11.47 24.54
CA LYS A 107 15.25 11.94 25.56
C LYS A 107 15.22 11.10 26.84
N LEU A 108 14.14 10.35 27.10
CA LEU A 108 14.01 9.46 28.27
C LEU A 108 14.55 8.06 28.04
N GLY A 109 14.78 7.65 26.78
CA GLY A 109 15.28 6.32 26.45
C GLY A 109 14.27 5.18 26.70
N ARG A 110 13.04 5.51 27.09
CA ARG A 110 11.90 4.58 27.26
C ARG A 110 10.57 5.35 27.17
N PRO A 111 9.47 4.70 26.76
CA PRO A 111 8.16 5.33 26.72
C PRO A 111 7.65 5.61 28.14
N ILE A 112 6.92 6.72 28.25
CA ILE A 112 6.11 7.07 29.42
C ILE A 112 4.87 6.19 29.37
N ALA A 113 4.53 5.63 30.52
CA ALA A 113 3.32 4.84 30.71
C ALA A 113 2.83 5.08 32.13
N ALA A 114 2.07 6.14 32.36
CA ALA A 114 1.72 6.56 33.71
C ALA A 114 0.22 6.80 33.85
N PRO A 115 -0.40 6.39 34.98
CA PRO A 115 -1.78 6.73 35.25
C PRO A 115 -1.92 8.25 35.45
N LEU A 116 -2.96 8.83 34.88
CA LEU A 116 -3.29 10.24 35.01
C LEU A 116 -3.80 10.57 36.41
N PHE A 117 -4.77 9.79 36.91
CA PHE A 117 -5.33 9.95 38.24
C PHE A 117 -5.07 8.73 39.10
N LEU A 118 -5.02 8.95 40.42
CA LEU A 118 -4.72 7.94 41.44
C LEU A 118 -5.78 8.00 42.55
N TRP A 119 -6.33 6.85 42.93
CA TRP A 119 -7.17 6.66 44.11
C TRP A 119 -6.45 5.77 45.11
N LYS A 120 -6.16 6.27 46.32
CA LYS A 120 -5.62 5.43 47.38
C LYS A 120 -6.66 4.43 47.82
N VAL A 121 -6.29 3.17 47.96
CA VAL A 121 -7.21 2.08 48.30
C VAL A 121 -6.62 1.18 49.37
N GLU A 122 -7.51 0.57 50.15
CA GLU A 122 -7.18 -0.50 51.08
C GLU A 122 -7.91 -1.78 50.65
N LEU A 123 -7.22 -2.91 50.80
CA LEU A 123 -7.76 -4.23 50.50
C LEU A 123 -8.00 -5.00 51.80
N ASN A 124 -9.27 -5.38 52.02
CA ASN A 124 -9.70 -6.08 53.23
C ASN A 124 -10.42 -7.38 52.87
N ILE A 125 -10.14 -8.45 53.61
CA ILE A 125 -10.81 -9.74 53.44
C ILE A 125 -12.22 -9.66 54.05
N LEU A 126 -13.25 -10.08 53.31
CA LEU A 126 -14.64 -10.17 53.78
C LEU A 126 -14.82 -11.42 54.67
N PRO A 127 -15.03 -11.27 55.99
CA PRO A 127 -15.02 -12.39 56.94
C PRO A 127 -16.14 -13.43 56.71
N GLU A 128 -17.30 -13.00 56.20
CA GLU A 128 -18.49 -13.84 56.00
C GLU A 128 -18.54 -14.51 54.62
N SER A 129 -17.56 -14.22 53.76
CA SER A 129 -17.48 -14.75 52.40
C SER A 129 -16.39 -15.83 52.31
N ASN A 130 -16.52 -16.76 51.35
CA ASN A 130 -15.48 -17.76 51.07
C ASN A 130 -14.24 -17.11 50.40
N MET A 131 -13.52 -16.23 51.10
CA MET A 131 -12.36 -15.45 50.65
C MET A 131 -12.67 -14.39 49.56
N GLY A 132 -13.77 -13.66 49.71
CA GLY A 132 -14.02 -12.41 48.97
C GLY A 132 -13.22 -11.25 49.55
N TRP A 133 -12.96 -10.23 48.73
CA TRP A 133 -12.21 -9.03 49.11
C TRP A 133 -13.09 -7.79 48.98
N THR A 134 -12.80 -6.78 49.78
CA THR A 134 -13.33 -5.42 49.65
C THR A 134 -12.20 -4.49 49.30
N LEU A 135 -12.43 -3.67 48.29
CA LEU A 135 -11.57 -2.55 47.92
C LEU A 135 -12.26 -1.27 48.40
N THR A 136 -11.65 -0.62 49.38
CA THR A 136 -12.19 0.61 49.97
C THR A 136 -11.24 1.77 49.63
N PRO A 137 -11.68 2.76 48.83
CA PRO A 137 -10.90 3.96 48.63
C PRO A 137 -10.74 4.73 49.95
N LEU A 138 -9.54 5.23 50.18
CA LEU A 138 -9.20 6.07 51.31
C LEU A 138 -9.54 7.54 50.98
N ASN A 139 -9.51 8.41 51.98
CA ASN A 139 -9.77 9.85 51.84
C ASN A 139 -11.13 10.19 51.22
N GLU A 140 -12.21 9.54 51.66
CA GLU A 140 -13.58 9.84 51.19
C GLU A 140 -13.75 9.72 49.67
N ASN A 141 -13.07 8.74 49.05
CA ASN A 141 -13.06 8.53 47.59
C ASN A 141 -12.52 9.73 46.78
N LYS A 142 -11.77 10.65 47.40
CA LYS A 142 -11.11 11.75 46.70
C LYS A 142 -9.84 11.25 46.00
N GLY A 143 -9.98 10.88 44.73
CA GLY A 143 -8.84 10.67 43.85
C GLY A 143 -8.02 11.96 43.68
N TYR A 144 -6.77 11.82 43.23
CA TYR A 144 -5.89 12.96 42.95
C TYR A 144 -5.11 12.76 41.66
N LEU A 145 -4.75 13.86 41.01
CA LEU A 145 -3.88 13.87 39.84
C LEU A 145 -2.49 13.33 40.18
N ASN A 146 -1.94 12.47 39.32
CA ASN A 146 -0.59 11.94 39.47
C ASN A 146 0.42 13.10 39.46
N PRO A 147 1.03 13.44 40.62
CA PRO A 147 1.82 14.66 40.74
C PRO A 147 3.14 14.57 39.99
N ILE A 148 3.67 13.36 39.77
CA ILE A 148 4.91 13.15 39.04
C ILE A 148 4.68 13.34 37.55
N LEU A 149 3.60 12.75 37.02
CA LEU A 149 3.21 12.94 35.63
C LEU A 149 2.88 14.41 35.35
N LYS A 150 2.07 15.06 36.21
CA LYS A 150 1.75 16.49 36.08
C LYS A 150 3.00 17.36 36.00
N ASN A 151 3.88 17.26 37.00
CA ASN A 151 5.09 18.08 37.06
C ASN A 151 6.02 17.81 35.87
N TYR A 152 6.06 16.56 35.39
CA TYR A 152 6.80 16.21 34.19
C TYR A 152 6.20 16.88 32.95
N LEU A 153 4.88 16.83 32.76
CA LEU A 153 4.21 17.44 31.62
C LEU A 153 4.39 18.96 31.60
N GLU A 154 4.18 19.63 32.74
CA GLU A 154 4.41 21.08 32.91
C GLU A 154 5.87 21.46 32.59
N ALA A 155 6.85 20.69 33.08
CA ALA A 155 8.27 21.01 32.91
C ALA A 155 8.83 20.62 31.53
N ARG A 156 8.30 19.57 30.88
CA ARG A 156 8.83 19.04 29.62
C ARG A 156 8.20 19.68 28.39
N PHE A 157 6.91 20.00 28.46
CA PHE A 157 6.11 20.51 27.35
C PHE A 157 5.65 21.96 27.58
N GLU A 158 6.13 22.60 28.65
CA GLU A 158 5.74 23.98 29.02
C GLU A 158 4.21 24.14 29.14
N LEU A 159 3.55 23.06 29.56
CA LEU A 159 2.10 22.97 29.65
C LEU A 159 1.63 23.86 30.81
N ASP A 160 0.88 24.93 30.49
CA ASP A 160 0.28 25.79 31.50
C ASP A 160 -0.99 25.13 32.05
N TRP A 161 -0.79 24.17 32.96
CA TRP A 161 -1.85 23.32 33.47
C TRP A 161 -3.05 24.11 33.99
N GLU A 162 -2.82 25.21 34.70
CA GLU A 162 -3.89 26.02 35.29
C GLU A 162 -4.74 26.73 34.23
N GLN A 163 -4.14 27.24 33.15
CA GLN A 163 -4.90 27.84 32.06
C GLN A 163 -5.56 26.81 31.14
N GLN A 164 -4.92 25.67 30.96
CA GLN A 164 -5.25 24.72 29.90
C GLN A 164 -6.19 23.60 30.35
N ILE A 165 -6.05 23.16 31.60
CA ILE A 165 -6.85 22.07 32.19
C ILE A 165 -7.64 22.61 33.39
N GLY A 166 -7.06 23.52 34.18
CA GLY A 166 -7.69 24.09 35.37
C GLY A 166 -7.35 23.37 36.67
N LEU A 167 -7.93 23.86 37.77
CA LEU A 167 -7.84 23.25 39.10
C LEU A 167 -8.77 22.05 39.21
N ILE A 168 -8.23 20.90 39.62
CA ILE A 168 -8.98 19.65 39.80
C ILE A 168 -9.05 19.34 41.30
N ASP A 169 -10.21 19.62 41.90
CA ASP A 169 -10.46 19.39 43.34
C ASP A 169 -11.19 18.06 43.62
N THR A 170 -12.02 17.62 42.69
CA THR A 170 -12.74 16.34 42.69
C THR A 170 -12.55 15.65 41.35
N ILE A 171 -12.64 14.33 41.29
CA ILE A 171 -12.47 13.57 40.04
C ILE A 171 -13.73 12.75 39.79
N ASP A 172 -14.44 13.09 38.72
CA ASP A 172 -15.59 12.36 38.20
C ASP A 172 -15.36 12.02 36.71
N SER A 173 -16.31 11.31 36.10
CA SER A 173 -16.21 10.92 34.68
C SER A 173 -16.03 12.13 33.74
N LYS A 174 -16.67 13.26 34.04
CA LYS A 174 -16.61 14.47 33.21
C LYS A 174 -15.22 15.08 33.24
N ILE A 175 -14.61 15.19 34.43
CA ILE A 175 -13.28 15.75 34.61
C ILE A 175 -12.21 14.88 33.94
N VAL A 176 -12.37 13.55 33.99
CA VAL A 176 -11.46 12.65 33.28
C VAL A 176 -11.54 12.89 31.77
N GLU A 177 -12.75 12.94 31.20
CA GLU A 177 -12.97 13.16 29.76
C GLU A 177 -12.40 14.51 29.29
N GLU A 178 -12.71 15.60 30.01
CA GLU A 178 -12.19 16.94 29.72
C GLU A 178 -10.66 17.00 29.79
N THR A 179 -10.05 16.33 30.77
CA THR A 179 -8.59 16.28 30.92
C THR A 179 -7.93 15.48 29.79
N CYS A 180 -8.49 14.32 29.42
CA CYS A 180 -7.99 13.50 28.32
C CYS A 180 -8.06 14.25 26.99
N LEU A 181 -9.17 14.95 26.72
CA LEU A 181 -9.34 15.72 25.49
C LEU A 181 -8.37 16.91 25.42
N ALA A 182 -8.17 17.62 26.54
CA ALA A 182 -7.21 18.72 26.61
C ALA A 182 -5.77 18.23 26.36
N LEU A 183 -5.35 17.15 27.02
CA LEU A 183 -4.03 16.56 26.83
C LEU A 183 -3.85 15.99 25.42
N GLY A 184 -4.86 15.32 24.87
CA GLY A 184 -4.86 14.80 23.50
C GLY A 184 -4.61 15.89 22.46
N LYS A 185 -5.26 17.05 22.62
CA LYS A 185 -5.07 18.20 21.73
C LYS A 185 -3.69 18.84 21.87
N GLN A 186 -3.12 18.88 23.07
CA GLN A 186 -1.87 19.61 23.33
C GLN A 186 -0.61 18.80 23.07
N LEU A 187 -0.70 17.50 23.28
CA LEU A 187 0.43 16.57 23.17
C LEU A 187 0.30 15.64 21.96
N GLU A 188 -0.68 15.89 21.08
CA GLU A 188 -0.98 15.07 19.90
C GLU A 188 -1.18 13.59 20.24
N LEU A 189 -1.91 13.32 21.33
CA LEU A 189 -2.19 11.95 21.78
C LEU A 189 -3.52 11.48 21.18
N GLU A 190 -3.53 10.25 20.66
CA GLU A 190 -4.76 9.58 20.28
C GLU A 190 -5.53 9.16 21.55
N HIS A 191 -6.85 9.35 21.54
CA HIS A 191 -7.70 8.86 22.61
C HIS A 191 -9.07 8.48 22.03
N ASN A 192 -9.52 7.26 22.28
CA ASN A 192 -10.83 6.78 21.85
C ASN A 192 -11.77 6.68 23.05
N SER A 193 -12.62 7.70 23.21
CA SER A 193 -13.60 7.79 24.30
C SER A 193 -14.69 6.71 24.22
N ASP A 194 -14.93 6.12 23.05
CA ASP A 194 -15.99 5.12 22.83
C ASP A 194 -15.57 3.68 23.23
N VAL A 195 -14.29 3.47 23.56
CA VAL A 195 -13.73 2.15 23.90
C VAL A 195 -13.93 1.87 25.39
N ARG A 196 -14.58 0.72 25.69
CA ARG A 196 -14.68 0.17 27.06
C ARG A 196 -13.30 -0.13 27.62
N ILE A 197 -13.21 -0.28 28.95
CA ILE A 197 -11.95 -0.55 29.64
C ILE A 197 -11.19 -1.70 28.96
N GLU A 198 -9.96 -1.41 28.57
CA GLU A 198 -9.11 -2.32 27.81
C GLU A 198 -7.94 -2.83 28.64
N ALA A 199 -7.47 -4.03 28.29
CA ALA A 199 -6.29 -4.61 28.91
C ALA A 199 -5.04 -3.79 28.54
N CYS A 200 -4.11 -3.70 29.49
CA CYS A 200 -2.83 -3.05 29.21
C CYS A 200 -2.11 -3.80 28.09
N PRO A 201 -1.47 -3.09 27.14
CA PRO A 201 -0.84 -3.71 25.99
C PRO A 201 0.28 -4.66 26.43
N LEU A 202 0.35 -5.81 25.75
CA LEU A 202 1.51 -6.69 25.88
C LEU A 202 2.75 -5.90 25.48
N PRO A 203 3.93 -6.19 26.04
CA PRO A 203 4.97 -5.20 25.89
C PRO A 203 5.60 -5.10 24.47
N ASP A 204 5.22 -6.00 23.54
CA ASP A 204 5.60 -5.97 22.11
C ASP A 204 4.61 -5.14 21.26
N GLN A 205 3.50 -4.72 21.87
CA GLN A 205 2.36 -4.07 21.22
C GLN A 205 2.00 -2.76 21.93
N ILE A 206 2.97 -2.10 22.59
CA ILE A 206 2.72 -0.82 23.27
C ILE A 206 2.55 0.25 22.20
N PRO A 207 1.36 0.82 22.01
CA PRO A 207 1.15 1.95 21.10
C PRO A 207 1.87 3.19 21.63
N SER A 208 2.38 4.02 20.72
CA SER A 208 2.97 5.31 21.04
C SER A 208 1.89 6.40 21.04
N ASN A 209 2.07 7.41 21.89
CA ASN A 209 1.28 8.64 21.91
C ASN A 209 -0.25 8.42 21.98
N VAL A 210 -0.71 7.64 22.96
CA VAL A 210 -2.13 7.33 23.16
C VAL A 210 -2.51 7.41 24.63
N ILE A 211 -3.76 7.78 24.92
CA ILE A 211 -4.36 7.63 26.26
C ILE A 211 -5.25 6.39 26.24
N LEU A 212 -4.85 5.36 26.99
CA LEU A 212 -5.58 4.10 27.09
C LEU A 212 -6.59 4.11 28.23
N ASN A 213 -7.77 3.55 27.96
CA ASN A 213 -8.80 3.32 28.98
C ASN A 213 -8.47 2.07 29.81
N SER A 214 -7.27 2.02 30.38
CA SER A 214 -6.79 0.89 31.20
C SER A 214 -6.69 1.25 32.67
N ILE A 215 -6.98 0.27 33.53
CA ILE A 215 -6.92 0.41 34.99
C ILE A 215 -5.81 -0.47 35.54
N ILE A 216 -5.00 0.11 36.43
CA ILE A 216 -3.94 -0.61 37.14
C ILE A 216 -4.10 -0.47 38.64
N LEU A 217 -3.81 -1.55 39.36
CA LEU A 217 -3.69 -1.58 40.81
C LEU A 217 -2.21 -1.77 41.16
N GLY A 218 -1.64 -0.90 42.00
CA GLY A 218 -0.23 -1.01 42.35
C GLY A 218 0.21 -0.03 43.43
N SER A 219 1.46 -0.13 43.82
CA SER A 219 2.08 0.85 44.71
C SER A 219 2.68 1.98 43.89
N PHE A 220 2.06 3.16 43.96
CA PHE A 220 2.52 4.37 43.28
C PHE A 220 3.12 5.38 44.26
N GLU A 221 3.59 4.91 45.43
CA GLU A 221 4.07 5.79 46.50
C GLU A 221 5.10 6.79 45.98
N PRO A 222 4.80 8.10 46.05
CA PRO A 222 5.73 9.11 45.62
C PRO A 222 6.88 9.15 46.61
N ILE A 223 8.08 9.33 46.06
CA ILE A 223 9.12 10.11 46.73
C ILE A 223 8.42 11.31 47.39
N THR A 224 8.51 11.44 48.73
CA THR A 224 7.75 12.43 49.54
C THR A 224 7.46 13.71 48.74
N LEU A 225 6.20 14.18 48.68
CA LEU A 225 5.73 15.36 47.92
C LEU A 225 6.69 16.58 47.90
N LYS A 226 7.54 16.73 48.93
CA LYS A 226 8.64 17.71 49.00
C LYS A 226 9.73 17.56 47.92
N GLU A 227 9.92 16.39 47.33
CA GLU A 227 10.91 16.11 46.28
C GLU A 227 10.29 16.16 44.89
N ALA A 228 9.02 15.75 44.73
CA ALA A 228 8.26 15.92 43.48
C ALA A 228 8.12 17.41 43.08
N LYS A 229 7.92 18.32 44.05
CA LYS A 229 7.93 19.78 43.83
C LYS A 229 9.29 20.36 43.39
N LYS A 230 10.37 19.57 43.42
CA LYS A 230 11.73 19.99 43.04
C LYS A 230 12.15 19.49 41.66
N LEU A 231 11.24 18.95 40.84
CA LEU A 231 11.51 18.71 39.43
C LEU A 231 11.85 20.06 38.76
N PRO A 232 13.04 20.24 38.15
CA PRO A 232 13.40 21.51 37.53
C PRO A 232 12.43 21.83 36.39
N LYS A 233 11.86 23.05 36.36
CA LYS A 233 10.99 23.51 35.26
C LYS A 233 11.68 23.58 33.90
N ASN A 234 13.02 23.63 33.88
CA ASN A 234 13.83 23.76 32.66
C ASN A 234 14.69 22.50 32.46
N LEU A 235 14.05 21.39 32.11
CA LEU A 235 14.74 20.12 31.81
C LEU A 235 15.48 20.24 30.48
N LYS A 236 16.79 20.54 30.53
CA LYS A 236 17.65 20.42 29.35
C LYS A 236 18.10 18.96 29.19
N PRO A 237 17.78 18.29 28.07
CA PRO A 237 18.26 16.95 27.82
C PRO A 237 19.79 16.92 27.69
N ARG A 238 20.41 15.81 28.08
CA ARG A 238 21.64 15.38 27.40
C ARG A 238 21.22 14.51 26.22
N GLU A 239 21.58 14.94 25.02
CA GLU A 239 21.22 14.26 23.78
C GLU A 239 21.87 12.87 23.72
N ARG A 240 21.17 11.89 23.11
CA ARG A 240 21.76 10.58 22.80
C ARG A 240 23.02 10.78 21.96
N LYS A 241 24.01 9.91 22.16
CA LYS A 241 25.28 10.01 21.41
C LYS A 241 25.01 9.83 19.91
N GLN A 242 25.21 10.91 19.16
CA GLN A 242 25.25 10.84 17.71
C GLN A 242 26.68 10.49 17.27
N TRP A 243 26.84 9.26 16.79
CA TRP A 243 28.12 8.79 16.23
C TRP A 243 28.33 9.43 14.85
N LYS A 244 29.37 10.27 14.73
CA LYS A 244 29.75 10.94 13.48
C LYS A 244 30.77 10.11 12.69
N THR A 245 31.70 9.46 13.38
CA THR A 245 32.79 8.73 12.72
C THR A 245 32.36 7.34 12.26
N LYS A 246 31.48 6.63 12.99
CA LYS A 246 30.91 5.30 12.65
C LYS A 246 31.89 4.30 12.01
N VAL A 247 33.14 4.21 12.47
CA VAL A 247 34.16 3.27 11.96
C VAL A 247 34.51 2.26 13.05
N ALA A 248 34.38 0.98 12.74
CA ALA A 248 34.93 -0.10 13.56
C ALA A 248 36.45 -0.12 13.39
N ALA A 249 37.22 0.08 14.46
CA ALA A 249 38.68 0.16 14.37
C ALA A 249 39.36 -1.19 14.17
N LEU A 250 38.68 -2.28 14.53
CA LEU A 250 39.18 -3.64 14.40
C LEU A 250 38.35 -4.45 13.40
N PRO A 251 38.96 -5.35 12.62
CA PRO A 251 38.23 -6.29 11.76
C PRO A 251 37.26 -7.14 12.58
N SER A 252 36.05 -7.31 12.07
CA SER A 252 34.97 -8.03 12.75
C SER A 252 34.38 -9.11 11.83
N ASN A 253 33.54 -9.98 12.39
CA ASN A 253 32.70 -10.90 11.61
C ASN A 253 31.27 -10.33 11.45
N SER A 254 30.45 -10.97 10.62
CA SER A 254 29.07 -10.57 10.30
C SER A 254 28.22 -10.22 11.54
N ALA A 255 28.17 -11.12 12.52
CA ALA A 255 27.40 -10.90 13.75
C ALA A 255 27.92 -9.68 14.55
N GLN A 256 29.25 -9.52 14.62
CA GLN A 256 29.88 -8.38 15.29
C GLN A 256 29.61 -7.06 14.54
N ASP A 257 29.69 -7.04 13.21
CA ASP A 257 29.42 -5.85 12.40
C ASP A 257 27.95 -5.42 12.50
N GLN A 258 27.02 -6.38 12.60
CA GLN A 258 25.62 -6.09 12.87
C GLN A 258 25.39 -5.43 14.22
N LEU A 259 26.07 -5.92 15.26
CA LEU A 259 26.02 -5.34 16.59
C LEU A 259 26.59 -3.92 16.60
N ILE A 260 27.77 -3.74 16.00
CA ILE A 260 28.47 -2.45 15.90
C ILE A 260 27.65 -1.44 15.09
N GLY A 261 27.04 -1.86 13.98
CA GLY A 261 26.14 -1.01 13.19
C GLY A 261 24.95 -0.52 14.00
N THR A 262 24.34 -1.41 14.79
CA THR A 262 23.23 -1.08 15.69
C THR A 262 23.66 -0.07 16.77
N ILE A 263 24.85 -0.25 17.36
CA ILE A 263 25.46 0.68 18.32
C ILE A 263 25.70 2.06 17.69
N PHE A 264 26.28 2.12 16.49
CA PHE A 264 26.55 3.39 15.80
C PHE A 264 25.29 4.14 15.36
N ASN A 265 24.15 3.46 15.28
CA ASN A 265 22.86 4.09 15.08
C ASN A 265 22.23 4.64 16.37
N GLY A 266 22.96 4.59 17.49
CA GLY A 266 22.54 5.20 18.77
C GLY A 266 21.58 4.35 19.59
N HIS A 267 21.36 3.08 19.21
CA HIS A 267 20.48 2.19 19.95
C HIS A 267 21.12 1.70 21.26
N HIS A 268 20.28 1.43 22.27
CA HIS A 268 20.68 0.63 23.41
C HIS A 268 20.67 -0.85 23.02
N VAL A 269 21.72 -1.56 23.40
CA VAL A 269 21.98 -2.91 22.91
C VAL A 269 22.20 -3.88 24.06
N VAL A 270 21.58 -5.05 23.95
CA VAL A 270 21.80 -6.20 24.81
C VAL A 270 22.31 -7.33 23.94
N ALA A 271 23.48 -7.89 24.25
CA ALA A 271 24.02 -9.00 23.50
C ALA A 271 24.49 -10.16 24.36
N GLU A 272 24.13 -11.36 23.94
CA GLU A 272 24.57 -12.61 24.53
C GLU A 272 25.59 -13.29 23.63
N GLY A 273 26.51 -14.05 24.21
CA GLY A 273 27.37 -14.94 23.44
C GLY A 273 28.24 -15.78 24.34
N ILE A 274 28.65 -16.95 23.87
CA ILE A 274 29.56 -17.85 24.59
C ILE A 274 30.97 -17.25 24.72
N SER A 275 31.87 -17.94 25.42
CA SER A 275 33.28 -17.55 25.46
C SER A 275 33.87 -17.50 24.04
N SER A 276 34.81 -16.59 23.81
CA SER A 276 35.49 -16.42 22.52
C SER A 276 34.64 -15.85 21.37
N THR A 277 33.41 -15.35 21.59
CA THR A 277 32.63 -14.63 20.56
C THR A 277 33.10 -13.20 20.29
N GLY A 278 34.17 -12.75 20.96
CA GLY A 278 34.79 -11.45 20.75
C GLY A 278 34.05 -10.26 21.39
N LYS A 279 33.31 -10.45 22.48
CA LYS A 279 32.66 -9.35 23.23
C LYS A 279 33.63 -8.21 23.57
N THR A 280 34.78 -8.53 24.15
CA THR A 280 35.82 -7.54 24.49
C THR A 280 36.44 -6.88 23.25
N HIS A 281 36.52 -7.61 22.14
CA HIS A 281 36.97 -7.09 20.85
C HIS A 281 36.00 -6.05 20.29
N ILE A 282 34.69 -6.27 20.41
CA ILE A 282 33.66 -5.29 20.02
C ILE A 282 33.82 -4.00 20.84
N ILE A 283 34.00 -4.12 22.17
CA ILE A 283 34.26 -2.96 23.04
C ILE A 283 35.46 -2.17 22.52
N ALA A 284 36.60 -2.83 22.30
CA ALA A 284 37.80 -2.18 21.81
C ALA A 284 37.62 -1.55 20.40
N SER A 285 36.81 -2.16 19.54
CA SER A 285 36.60 -1.72 18.15
C SER A 285 35.84 -0.40 18.04
N ILE A 286 34.89 -0.12 18.94
CA ILE A 286 34.05 1.09 18.89
C ILE A 286 34.68 2.31 19.59
N LEU A 287 35.58 2.10 20.55
CA LEU A 287 36.17 3.16 21.36
C LEU A 287 36.93 4.23 20.53
N PRO A 288 37.70 3.90 19.48
CA PRO A 288 38.40 4.93 18.69
C PRO A 288 37.45 5.89 17.96
N SER A 289 36.30 5.40 17.49
CA SER A 289 35.23 6.25 16.94
C SER A 289 34.65 7.16 18.02
N LEU A 290 34.38 6.62 19.21
CA LEU A 290 33.85 7.39 20.33
C LEU A 290 34.79 8.55 20.71
N LEU A 291 36.08 8.26 20.82
CA LEU A 291 37.12 9.24 21.17
C LEU A 291 37.28 10.31 20.09
N THR A 292 37.24 9.93 18.82
CA THR A 292 37.29 10.87 17.69
C THR A 292 36.10 11.83 17.73
N ASP A 293 34.94 11.33 18.13
CA ASP A 293 33.71 12.11 18.34
C ASP A 293 33.67 12.84 19.70
N LYS A 294 34.83 13.01 20.36
CA LYS A 294 35.00 13.65 21.68
C LYS A 294 34.18 13.02 22.82
N GLY A 295 33.75 11.77 22.68
CA GLY A 295 32.97 11.07 23.69
C GLY A 295 33.81 10.45 24.81
N ALA A 296 33.15 10.03 25.90
CA ALA A 296 33.73 9.26 26.99
C ALA A 296 32.91 7.99 27.28
N ALA A 297 33.62 6.90 27.64
CA ALA A 297 33.02 5.62 27.99
C ALA A 297 33.36 5.21 29.43
N LEU A 298 32.35 4.67 30.12
CA LEU A 298 32.51 3.89 31.34
C LEU A 298 32.24 2.42 31.02
N ILE A 299 33.24 1.57 31.23
CA ILE A 299 33.16 0.13 31.05
C ILE A 299 33.18 -0.54 32.42
N ILE A 300 32.17 -1.35 32.67
CA ILE A 300 31.90 -1.98 33.95
C ILE A 300 32.01 -3.48 33.76
N SER A 301 32.92 -4.13 34.47
CA SER A 301 33.05 -5.59 34.45
C SER A 301 33.49 -6.10 35.81
N PRO A 302 32.93 -7.22 36.30
CA PRO A 302 33.42 -7.89 37.49
C PRO A 302 34.71 -8.69 37.21
N GLN A 303 35.06 -8.92 35.93
CA GLN A 303 36.18 -9.76 35.53
C GLN A 303 37.42 -8.92 35.17
N PHE A 304 38.51 -9.12 35.93
CA PHE A 304 39.79 -8.42 35.71
C PHE A 304 40.43 -8.72 34.35
N SER A 305 40.18 -9.90 33.78
CA SER A 305 40.64 -10.26 32.44
C SER A 305 40.11 -9.30 31.37
N SER A 306 38.83 -8.90 31.44
CA SER A 306 38.25 -7.95 30.49
C SER A 306 39.04 -6.63 30.43
N PHE A 307 39.55 -6.15 31.57
CA PHE A 307 40.28 -4.87 31.63
C PHE A 307 41.62 -4.98 30.91
N LYS A 308 42.37 -6.06 31.19
CA LYS A 308 43.66 -6.34 30.54
C LYS A 308 43.47 -6.53 29.05
N ASP A 309 42.43 -7.25 28.64
CA ASP A 309 42.13 -7.49 27.23
C ASP A 309 41.77 -6.19 26.51
N ILE A 310 40.93 -5.32 27.07
CA ILE A 310 40.59 -4.01 26.48
C ILE A 310 41.86 -3.16 26.34
N GLN A 311 42.67 -3.07 27.41
CA GLN A 311 43.93 -2.32 27.38
C GLN A 311 44.89 -2.86 26.32
N HIS A 312 45.04 -4.18 26.22
CA HIS A 312 45.90 -4.82 25.23
C HIS A 312 45.46 -4.51 23.78
N HIS A 313 44.15 -4.55 23.49
CA HIS A 313 43.64 -4.18 22.17
C HIS A 313 43.88 -2.69 21.86
N LEU A 314 43.65 -1.80 22.82
CA LEU A 314 43.91 -0.36 22.65
C LEU A 314 45.41 -0.09 22.42
N GLU A 315 46.29 -0.76 23.16
CA GLU A 315 47.73 -0.67 22.95
C GLU A 315 48.16 -1.16 21.56
N GLY A 316 47.56 -2.26 21.08
CA GLY A 316 47.76 -2.80 19.73
C GLY A 316 47.28 -1.85 18.62
N LEU A 317 46.23 -1.07 18.89
CA LEU A 317 45.75 0.01 18.02
C LEU A 317 46.62 1.28 18.07
N GLY A 318 47.67 1.31 18.89
CA GLY A 318 48.54 2.47 19.08
C GLY A 318 47.93 3.55 19.99
N ILE A 319 46.93 3.19 20.79
CA ILE A 319 46.21 4.10 21.69
C ILE A 319 46.82 3.95 23.10
N LYS A 320 47.96 4.60 23.34
CA LYS A 320 48.82 4.36 24.52
C LYS A 320 48.81 5.48 25.58
N ASP A 321 48.24 6.65 25.27
CA ASP A 321 48.33 7.86 26.13
C ASP A 321 46.98 8.54 26.49
N ILE A 322 45.87 7.95 26.09
CA ILE A 322 44.52 8.53 26.21
C ILE A 322 43.98 8.66 27.64
N GLY A 323 44.68 8.17 28.66
CA GLY A 323 44.22 8.28 30.05
C GLY A 323 43.11 7.30 30.38
N VAL A 324 43.43 6.01 30.29
CA VAL A 324 42.54 4.95 30.79
C VAL A 324 42.64 4.94 32.31
N LEU A 325 41.54 5.27 32.99
CA LEU A 325 41.43 5.15 34.44
C LEU A 325 40.89 3.76 34.79
N SER A 326 41.62 3.00 35.59
CA SER A 326 41.13 1.73 36.16
C SER A 326 40.71 1.99 37.61
N LEU A 327 39.52 1.53 37.99
CA LEU A 327 38.93 1.63 39.33
C LEU A 327 38.57 0.23 39.84
N GLN A 328 39.56 -0.41 40.44
CA GLN A 328 39.57 -1.77 40.97
C GLN A 328 39.94 -1.79 42.45
N ASP A 329 40.98 -1.04 42.83
CA ASP A 329 41.54 -0.95 44.17
C ASP A 329 41.82 0.50 44.53
N GLU A 330 41.23 0.97 45.63
CA GLU A 330 41.30 2.38 46.04
C GLU A 330 42.74 2.89 46.26
N VAL A 331 43.67 2.04 46.68
CA VAL A 331 45.05 2.45 46.99
C VAL A 331 45.91 2.48 45.72
N LEU A 332 45.92 1.39 44.96
CA LEU A 332 46.73 1.27 43.74
C LEU A 332 46.27 2.25 42.67
N ASP A 333 44.96 2.40 42.49
CA ASP A 333 44.42 3.25 41.44
C ASP A 333 44.54 4.73 41.79
N LYS A 334 44.56 5.09 43.08
CA LYS A 334 44.90 6.45 43.51
C LYS A 334 46.30 6.82 43.04
N GLU A 335 47.29 5.97 43.28
CA GLU A 335 48.67 6.29 42.87
C GLU A 335 48.81 6.36 41.36
N ARG A 336 48.17 5.45 40.62
CA ARG A 336 48.14 5.51 39.14
C ARG A 336 47.47 6.77 38.63
N MET A 337 46.37 7.19 39.24
CA MET A 337 45.65 8.41 38.88
C MET A 337 46.50 9.66 39.14
N ILE A 338 47.19 9.72 40.28
CA ILE A 338 48.12 10.82 40.59
C ILE A 338 49.26 10.86 39.58
N GLU A 339 49.93 9.72 39.32
CA GLU A 339 51.02 9.63 38.34
C GLU A 339 50.55 10.03 36.93
N TYR A 340 49.33 9.63 36.55
CA TYR A 340 48.74 10.05 35.28
C TYR A 340 48.57 11.57 35.21
N LEU A 341 47.93 12.18 36.21
CA LEU A 341 47.71 13.63 36.27
C LEU A 341 49.03 14.42 36.24
N GLU A 342 50.07 13.94 36.92
CA GLU A 342 51.39 14.58 36.92
C GLU A 342 52.09 14.53 35.56
N THR A 343 51.94 13.42 34.84
CA THR A 343 52.59 13.22 33.53
C THR A 343 51.75 13.77 32.37
N MET A 344 50.44 13.97 32.56
CA MET A 344 49.50 14.47 31.55
C MET A 344 49.98 15.76 30.85
N PRO A 345 50.49 16.82 31.53
CA PRO A 345 51.01 18.02 30.86
C PRO A 345 52.22 17.78 29.95
N LYS A 346 53.02 16.74 30.22
CA LYS A 346 54.15 16.36 29.35
C LYS A 346 53.65 15.63 28.10
N ARG A 347 52.66 14.74 28.27
CA ARG A 347 52.07 13.93 27.19
C ARG A 347 51.28 14.77 26.17
N THR A 348 50.62 15.84 26.62
CA THR A 348 49.82 16.73 25.75
C THR A 348 50.66 17.74 24.96
N ARG A 349 51.92 18.00 25.34
CA ARG A 349 52.80 18.95 24.62
C ARG A 349 53.21 18.46 23.24
N THR A 350 53.27 17.14 23.04
CA THR A 350 53.61 16.51 21.77
C THR A 350 52.34 16.24 20.96
N LEU A 351 51.77 17.30 20.39
CA LEU A 351 50.71 17.20 19.38
C LEU A 351 51.38 16.88 18.03
N SER A 352 51.10 15.69 17.49
CA SER A 352 51.54 15.32 16.15
C SER A 352 50.77 16.13 15.11
N ASN A 353 51.45 16.61 14.06
CA ASN A 353 50.81 17.17 12.86
C ASN A 353 50.03 16.06 12.13
N PHE A 354 48.78 15.83 12.55
CA PHE A 354 47.89 14.87 11.90
C PHE A 354 47.19 15.54 10.71
N ASP A 355 47.23 14.89 9.56
CA ASP A 355 46.59 15.37 8.33
C ASP A 355 45.06 15.21 8.41
N ASN A 356 44.42 16.21 9.01
CA ASN A 356 42.98 16.29 9.15
C ASN A 356 42.25 16.36 7.80
N VAL A 357 42.87 16.93 6.76
CA VAL A 357 42.23 17.12 5.46
C VAL A 357 42.10 15.77 4.75
N THR A 358 43.20 15.00 4.68
CA THR A 358 43.17 13.65 4.09
C THR A 358 42.25 12.72 4.87
N TYR A 359 42.31 12.75 6.21
CA TYR A 359 41.42 11.95 7.06
C TYR A 359 39.94 12.26 6.79
N SER A 360 39.56 13.53 6.76
CA SER A 360 38.17 13.93 6.54
C SER A 360 37.68 13.52 5.14
N LYS A 361 38.54 13.65 4.12
CA LYS A 361 38.21 13.20 2.75
C LYS A 361 37.98 11.68 2.70
N GLN A 362 38.85 10.90 3.34
CA GLN A 362 38.71 9.43 3.40
C GLN A 362 37.48 9.00 4.21
N LEU A 363 37.22 9.66 5.35
CA LEU A 363 36.04 9.41 6.18
C LEU A 363 34.74 9.70 5.42
N ASN A 364 34.66 10.83 4.71
CA ASN A 364 33.48 11.17 3.91
C ASN A 364 33.25 10.15 2.79
N LYS A 365 34.31 9.73 2.10
CA LYS A 365 34.23 8.67 1.07
C LYS A 365 33.72 7.35 1.67
N TYR A 366 34.29 6.93 2.81
CA TYR A 366 33.85 5.74 3.54
C TYR A 366 32.37 5.84 3.93
N MET A 367 31.96 6.97 4.50
CA MET A 367 30.60 7.20 4.97
C MET A 367 29.58 7.20 3.84
N GLN A 368 29.92 7.80 2.69
CA GLN A 368 29.08 7.76 1.49
C GLN A 368 28.90 6.32 0.99
N LEU A 369 29.99 5.56 0.81
CA LEU A 369 29.93 4.17 0.36
C LEU A 369 29.11 3.31 1.32
N ARG A 370 29.35 3.45 2.64
CA ARG A 370 28.58 2.79 3.68
C ARG A 370 27.09 3.10 3.57
N SER A 371 26.74 4.37 3.46
CA SER A 371 25.35 4.82 3.34
C SER A 371 24.68 4.25 2.10
N THR A 372 25.38 4.23 0.95
CA THR A 372 24.84 3.66 -0.29
C THR A 372 24.54 2.17 -0.14
N LEU A 373 25.46 1.40 0.45
CA LEU A 373 25.26 -0.03 0.65
C LEU A 373 24.15 -0.33 1.67
N GLU A 374 24.09 0.43 2.77
CA GLU A 374 23.02 0.30 3.76
C GLU A 374 21.63 0.64 3.18
N GLN A 375 21.52 1.73 2.41
CA GLN A 375 20.27 2.13 1.77
C GLN A 375 19.80 1.13 0.69
N ALA A 376 20.75 0.55 -0.05
CA ALA A 376 20.44 -0.53 -1.01
C ALA A 376 19.90 -1.76 -0.29
N TYR A 377 20.57 -2.18 0.79
CA TYR A 377 20.10 -3.29 1.62
C TYR A 377 18.70 -3.04 2.18
N ASP A 378 18.49 -1.88 2.80
CA ASP A 378 17.23 -1.51 3.43
C ASP A 378 16.09 -1.42 2.41
N SER A 379 16.35 -0.87 1.22
CA SER A 379 15.33 -0.79 0.16
C SER A 379 14.91 -2.18 -0.33
N VAL A 380 15.86 -3.11 -0.46
CA VAL A 380 15.56 -4.50 -0.86
C VAL A 380 14.77 -5.23 0.23
N HIS A 381 15.17 -5.11 1.50
CA HIS A 381 14.62 -5.88 2.63
C HIS A 381 13.42 -5.23 3.31
N SER A 382 13.05 -4.01 2.92
CA SER A 382 11.84 -3.35 3.39
C SER A 382 10.62 -4.22 3.09
N SER A 383 9.78 -4.42 4.10
CA SER A 383 8.57 -5.22 3.96
C SER A 383 7.52 -4.45 3.18
N THR A 384 6.91 -5.13 2.22
CA THR A 384 5.95 -4.58 1.25
C THR A 384 4.54 -5.03 1.61
N ILE A 385 4.04 -6.09 0.98
CA ILE A 385 2.76 -6.75 1.23
C ILE A 385 3.03 -8.21 1.62
N ASN A 386 2.19 -8.80 2.49
CA ASN A 386 2.33 -10.20 2.93
C ASN A 386 3.71 -10.54 3.52
N SER A 387 4.37 -9.56 4.15
CA SER A 387 5.75 -9.69 4.65
C SER A 387 6.81 -9.90 3.57
N TRP A 388 6.47 -9.79 2.28
CA TRP A 388 7.43 -9.90 1.19
C TRP A 388 8.32 -8.69 1.10
N ASN A 389 9.56 -8.90 0.67
CA ASN A 389 10.50 -7.83 0.38
C ASN A 389 10.37 -7.38 -1.10
N TRP A 390 11.11 -6.36 -1.52
CA TRP A 390 11.03 -5.83 -2.90
C TRP A 390 11.28 -6.93 -3.95
N THR A 391 12.36 -7.69 -3.79
CA THR A 391 12.78 -8.74 -4.72
C THR A 391 11.71 -9.83 -4.84
N GLU A 392 11.18 -10.29 -3.71
CA GLU A 392 10.11 -11.29 -3.65
C GLU A 392 8.86 -10.79 -4.39
N LEU A 393 8.42 -9.55 -4.14
CA LEU A 393 7.25 -8.97 -4.80
C LEU A 393 7.44 -8.82 -6.32
N VAL A 394 8.65 -8.45 -6.77
CA VAL A 394 8.99 -8.45 -8.20
C VAL A 394 8.84 -9.86 -8.78
N GLY A 395 9.37 -10.88 -8.09
CA GLY A 395 9.25 -12.27 -8.49
C GLY A 395 7.79 -12.74 -8.62
N GLN A 396 6.97 -12.45 -7.61
CA GLN A 396 5.53 -12.75 -7.61
C GLN A 396 4.84 -12.06 -8.79
N CYS A 397 5.15 -10.78 -9.04
CA CYS A 397 4.62 -10.03 -10.17
C CYS A 397 5.01 -10.66 -11.53
N LEU A 398 6.26 -11.10 -11.69
CA LEU A 398 6.76 -11.72 -12.92
C LEU A 398 6.13 -13.09 -13.20
N LEU A 399 5.98 -13.94 -12.18
CA LEU A 399 5.31 -15.24 -12.32
C LEU A 399 3.86 -15.10 -12.78
N LEU A 400 3.15 -14.10 -12.25
CA LEU A 400 1.77 -13.79 -12.64
C LEU A 400 1.71 -13.15 -14.04
N HIS A 401 2.68 -12.30 -14.38
CA HIS A 401 2.74 -11.63 -15.67
C HIS A 401 2.83 -12.61 -16.85
N ARG A 402 3.50 -13.76 -16.65
CA ARG A 402 3.54 -14.85 -17.64
C ARG A 402 2.16 -15.41 -17.98
N LYS A 403 1.21 -15.34 -17.06
CA LYS A 403 -0.17 -15.81 -17.27
C LYS A 403 -1.07 -14.73 -17.85
N SER A 404 -0.82 -13.46 -17.54
CA SER A 404 -1.68 -12.32 -17.92
C SER A 404 -0.90 -11.01 -17.92
N ASP A 405 -0.95 -10.26 -19.04
CA ASP A 405 -0.18 -9.02 -19.19
C ASP A 405 -0.73 -7.88 -18.30
N LYS A 406 0.17 -7.24 -17.54
CA LYS A 406 -0.09 -6.13 -16.61
C LYS A 406 -0.55 -4.84 -17.29
N GLN A 407 -0.16 -4.61 -18.54
CA GLN A 407 -0.37 -3.32 -19.23
C GLN A 407 -1.82 -3.09 -19.64
N ILE A 408 -2.64 -4.15 -19.65
CA ILE A 408 -4.00 -4.08 -20.17
C ILE A 408 -4.95 -3.52 -19.10
N LEU A 409 -4.81 -3.96 -17.85
CA LEU A 409 -5.70 -3.58 -16.75
C LEU A 409 -5.53 -2.11 -16.32
N GLY A 410 -4.31 -1.59 -16.35
CA GLY A 410 -4.02 -0.19 -16.00
C GLY A 410 -4.70 0.85 -16.89
N ARG A 411 -5.24 0.45 -18.05
CA ARG A 411 -6.03 1.35 -18.93
C ARG A 411 -7.50 1.46 -18.53
N PHE A 412 -8.00 0.50 -17.74
CA PHE A 412 -9.41 0.37 -17.41
C PHE A 412 -9.70 0.59 -15.92
N LEU A 413 -8.68 0.49 -15.07
CA LEU A 413 -8.79 0.69 -13.63
C LEU A 413 -8.19 2.02 -13.20
N ASP A 414 -8.92 2.69 -12.34
CA ASP A 414 -8.47 3.89 -11.65
C ASP A 414 -7.80 3.49 -10.33
N ASN A 415 -6.54 3.90 -10.18
CA ASN A 415 -5.73 3.57 -9.00
C ASN A 415 -6.29 4.21 -7.72
N GLU A 416 -6.98 5.35 -7.82
CA GLU A 416 -7.53 6.06 -6.64
C GLU A 416 -8.67 5.28 -5.96
N LEU A 417 -9.21 4.26 -6.62
CA LEU A 417 -10.25 3.40 -6.06
C LEU A 417 -9.69 2.36 -5.09
N PHE A 418 -8.38 2.19 -4.94
CA PHE A 418 -7.76 1.07 -4.21
C PHE A 418 -6.81 1.57 -3.12
N ASP A 419 -6.82 0.86 -1.99
CA ASP A 419 -5.97 1.17 -0.82
C ASP A 419 -4.65 0.36 -0.85
N PHE A 420 -4.55 -0.62 -1.74
CA PHE A 420 -3.38 -1.47 -1.97
C PHE A 420 -2.93 -2.26 -0.72
N THR A 421 -3.90 -2.75 0.05
CA THR A 421 -3.64 -3.56 1.27
C THR A 421 -3.77 -5.07 1.03
N ALA A 422 -3.11 -5.88 1.86
CA ALA A 422 -3.24 -7.34 1.84
C ALA A 422 -4.69 -7.83 2.01
N LYS A 423 -5.45 -7.16 2.89
CA LYS A 423 -6.87 -7.49 3.13
C LYS A 423 -7.72 -7.21 1.89
N GLU A 424 -7.51 -6.07 1.25
CA GLU A 424 -8.21 -5.71 0.02
C GLU A 424 -7.91 -6.71 -1.11
N HIS A 425 -6.63 -7.04 -1.32
CA HIS A 425 -6.22 -8.04 -2.31
C HIS A 425 -6.90 -9.39 -2.09
N TYR A 426 -6.93 -9.87 -0.85
CA TYR A 426 -7.55 -11.15 -0.49
C TYR A 426 -9.06 -11.17 -0.80
N ILE A 427 -9.80 -10.13 -0.40
CA ILE A 427 -11.25 -10.04 -0.59
C ILE A 427 -11.59 -10.08 -2.08
N ILE A 428 -10.96 -9.21 -2.87
CA ILE A 428 -11.23 -9.10 -4.31
C ILE A 428 -10.81 -10.39 -5.04
N SER A 429 -9.65 -10.96 -4.71
CA SER A 429 -9.19 -12.21 -5.32
C SER A 429 -10.13 -13.39 -5.04
N ARG A 430 -10.68 -13.47 -3.81
CA ARG A 430 -11.67 -14.49 -3.46
C ARG A 430 -12.96 -14.33 -4.25
N GLU A 431 -13.50 -13.12 -4.32
CA GLU A 431 -14.72 -12.83 -5.10
C GLU A 431 -14.53 -13.13 -6.59
N LEU A 432 -13.38 -12.73 -7.16
CA LEU A 432 -13.05 -13.08 -8.55
C LEU A 432 -13.06 -14.59 -8.77
N GLY A 433 -12.46 -15.37 -7.86
CA GLY A 433 -12.46 -16.83 -7.93
C GLY A 433 -13.85 -17.46 -7.83
N GLU A 434 -14.65 -17.03 -6.86
CA GLU A 434 -16.02 -17.52 -6.64
C GLU A 434 -16.92 -17.26 -7.85
N HIS A 435 -16.82 -16.08 -8.45
CA HIS A 435 -17.76 -15.63 -9.48
C HIS A 435 -17.30 -15.93 -10.92
N TYR A 436 -16.01 -16.17 -11.14
CA TYR A 436 -15.48 -16.53 -12.46
C TYR A 436 -16.12 -17.79 -13.06
N VAL A 437 -16.50 -18.77 -12.22
CA VAL A 437 -17.16 -20.01 -12.67
C VAL A 437 -18.50 -19.73 -13.37
N HIS A 438 -19.21 -18.70 -12.94
CA HIS A 438 -20.46 -18.26 -13.56
C HIS A 438 -20.21 -17.46 -14.85
N TYR A 439 -19.11 -16.71 -14.90
CA TYR A 439 -18.71 -15.95 -16.08
C TYR A 439 -18.21 -16.86 -17.21
N HIS A 440 -17.18 -17.70 -17.02
CA HIS A 440 -16.51 -18.43 -18.12
C HIS A 440 -17.45 -19.30 -18.98
N ARG A 441 -18.62 -19.66 -18.45
CA ARG A 441 -19.66 -20.37 -19.21
C ARG A 441 -20.27 -19.52 -20.34
N LEU A 442 -20.15 -18.18 -20.29
CA LEU A 442 -20.76 -17.22 -21.21
C LEU A 442 -19.85 -16.00 -21.42
N ASP A 443 -19.78 -15.46 -22.65
CA ASP A 443 -19.20 -14.11 -22.88
C ASP A 443 -20.19 -13.02 -22.43
N ALA A 444 -20.46 -12.99 -21.13
CA ALA A 444 -21.71 -12.47 -20.58
C ALA A 444 -21.85 -10.95 -20.67
N LEU A 445 -20.75 -10.19 -20.73
CA LEU A 445 -20.80 -8.72 -20.85
C LEU A 445 -21.27 -8.26 -22.24
N LYS A 446 -21.10 -9.07 -23.29
CA LYS A 446 -21.55 -8.77 -24.65
C LYS A 446 -22.77 -9.60 -25.07
N HIS A 447 -23.26 -10.46 -24.18
CA HIS A 447 -24.32 -11.40 -24.48
C HIS A 447 -25.66 -10.71 -24.81
N PRO A 448 -26.40 -11.14 -25.85
CA PRO A 448 -27.68 -10.53 -26.23
C PRO A 448 -28.73 -10.47 -25.10
N LEU A 449 -28.70 -11.44 -24.17
CA LEU A 449 -29.59 -11.47 -23.00
C LEU A 449 -29.41 -10.27 -22.05
N ASN A 450 -28.34 -9.46 -22.20
CA ASN A 450 -28.20 -8.16 -21.51
C ASN A 450 -29.30 -7.15 -21.86
N ALA A 451 -30.05 -7.39 -22.94
CA ALA A 451 -31.22 -6.58 -23.27
C ALA A 451 -32.44 -6.91 -22.40
N LEU A 452 -32.45 -7.99 -21.61
CA LEU A 452 -33.55 -8.30 -20.70
C LEU A 452 -33.60 -7.34 -19.50
N HIS A 453 -34.81 -7.03 -19.04
CA HIS A 453 -35.02 -6.15 -17.90
C HIS A 453 -34.49 -6.76 -16.58
N GLY A 454 -34.01 -5.92 -15.67
CA GLY A 454 -33.39 -6.35 -14.40
C GLY A 454 -34.33 -7.13 -13.47
N ARG A 455 -35.64 -6.90 -13.58
CA ARG A 455 -36.67 -7.54 -12.72
C ARG A 455 -36.62 -9.08 -12.73
N PHE A 456 -36.18 -9.66 -13.83
CA PHE A 456 -36.06 -11.11 -14.00
C PHE A 456 -34.89 -11.73 -13.20
N PHE A 457 -34.11 -10.92 -12.50
CA PHE A 457 -32.90 -11.38 -11.79
C PHE A 457 -32.86 -10.89 -10.34
N ASN A 458 -34.01 -10.44 -9.81
CA ASN A 458 -34.16 -9.99 -8.43
C ASN A 458 -34.15 -11.18 -7.45
N ALA A 459 -33.95 -10.89 -6.16
CA ALA A 459 -33.87 -11.92 -5.12
C ALA A 459 -35.10 -12.85 -5.05
N ASP A 460 -36.29 -12.32 -5.38
CA ASP A 460 -37.56 -13.05 -5.32
C ASP A 460 -37.86 -13.88 -6.59
N SER A 461 -37.06 -13.72 -7.65
CA SER A 461 -37.25 -14.47 -8.90
C SER A 461 -36.62 -15.87 -8.83
N SER A 462 -37.30 -16.87 -9.39
CA SER A 462 -36.73 -18.20 -9.62
C SER A 462 -36.27 -18.35 -11.06
N ILE A 463 -35.36 -19.28 -11.32
CA ILE A 463 -34.88 -19.56 -12.69
C ILE A 463 -36.03 -20.07 -13.58
N GLU A 464 -36.95 -20.86 -13.02
CA GLU A 464 -38.13 -21.38 -13.73
C GLU A 464 -39.14 -20.27 -14.05
N SER A 465 -39.46 -19.41 -13.08
CA SER A 465 -40.34 -18.24 -13.29
C SER A 465 -39.75 -17.31 -14.34
N THR A 466 -38.46 -16.98 -14.22
CA THR A 466 -37.74 -16.16 -15.21
C THR A 466 -37.80 -16.75 -16.61
N ARG A 467 -37.49 -18.04 -16.74
CA ARG A 467 -37.52 -18.73 -18.03
C ARG A 467 -38.91 -18.71 -18.65
N SER A 468 -39.95 -18.97 -17.84
CA SER A 468 -41.33 -19.02 -18.32
C SER A 468 -41.85 -17.65 -18.73
N GLU A 469 -41.75 -16.65 -17.85
CA GLU A 469 -42.32 -15.32 -18.05
C GLU A 469 -41.62 -14.57 -19.18
N ALA A 470 -40.28 -14.54 -19.17
CA ALA A 470 -39.53 -13.83 -20.20
C ALA A 470 -39.65 -14.51 -21.57
N LYS A 471 -39.71 -15.86 -21.65
CA LYS A 471 -39.93 -16.57 -22.93
C LYS A 471 -41.33 -16.31 -23.48
N THR A 472 -42.33 -16.29 -22.60
CA THR A 472 -43.72 -16.00 -22.99
C THR A 472 -43.84 -14.58 -23.55
N GLY A 473 -43.28 -13.59 -22.85
CA GLY A 473 -43.24 -12.21 -23.33
C GLY A 473 -42.50 -12.07 -24.66
N LEU A 474 -41.32 -12.70 -24.80
CA LEU A 474 -40.52 -12.67 -26.02
C LEU A 474 -41.28 -13.23 -27.22
N ASN A 475 -41.92 -14.40 -27.06
CA ASN A 475 -42.68 -15.03 -28.13
C ASN A 475 -43.90 -14.17 -28.55
N LEU A 476 -44.61 -13.61 -27.57
CA LEU A 476 -45.79 -12.79 -27.81
C LEU A 476 -45.45 -11.52 -28.60
N TYR A 477 -44.44 -10.78 -28.15
CA TYR A 477 -44.10 -9.50 -28.79
C TYR A 477 -43.40 -9.69 -30.12
N ARG A 478 -42.57 -10.73 -30.28
CA ARG A 478 -42.04 -11.10 -31.60
C ARG A 478 -43.15 -11.38 -32.60
N TYR A 479 -44.15 -12.18 -32.22
CA TYR A 479 -45.27 -12.52 -33.08
C TYR A 479 -46.07 -11.27 -33.48
N LYS A 480 -46.42 -10.42 -32.51
CA LYS A 480 -47.16 -9.17 -32.78
C LYS A 480 -46.38 -8.20 -33.66
N THR A 481 -45.07 -8.01 -33.42
CA THR A 481 -44.22 -7.17 -34.25
C THR A 481 -44.12 -7.70 -35.68
N ASN A 482 -43.92 -9.01 -35.86
CA ASN A 482 -43.88 -9.61 -37.18
C ASN A 482 -45.23 -9.45 -37.92
N SER A 483 -46.35 -9.69 -37.23
CA SER A 483 -47.68 -9.53 -37.82
C SER A 483 -47.92 -8.10 -38.31
N LEU A 484 -47.53 -7.09 -37.52
CA LEU A 484 -47.67 -5.69 -37.91
C LEU A 484 -46.75 -5.33 -39.08
N TYR A 485 -45.48 -5.76 -39.03
CA TYR A 485 -44.52 -5.57 -40.11
C TYR A 485 -45.04 -6.14 -41.44
N GLN A 486 -45.55 -7.37 -41.43
CA GLN A 486 -46.16 -7.98 -42.63
C GLN A 486 -47.39 -7.20 -43.12
N SER A 487 -48.18 -6.64 -42.20
CA SER A 487 -49.35 -5.84 -42.57
C SER A 487 -48.97 -4.54 -43.29
N PHE A 488 -47.89 -3.87 -42.87
CA PHE A 488 -47.33 -2.72 -43.59
C PHE A 488 -46.81 -3.11 -44.98
N LEU A 489 -46.05 -4.21 -45.09
CA LEU A 489 -45.57 -4.69 -46.40
C LEU A 489 -46.71 -4.99 -47.38
N VAL A 490 -47.76 -5.66 -46.89
CA VAL A 490 -48.96 -5.96 -47.69
C VAL A 490 -49.68 -4.68 -48.11
N PHE A 491 -49.80 -3.70 -47.20
CA PHE A 491 -50.38 -2.40 -47.51
C PHE A 491 -49.61 -1.67 -48.62
N VAL A 492 -48.28 -1.55 -48.49
CA VAL A 492 -47.43 -0.90 -49.50
C VAL A 492 -47.48 -1.64 -50.84
N GLY A 493 -47.47 -2.97 -50.80
CA GLY A 493 -47.61 -3.81 -52.00
C GLY A 493 -48.94 -3.59 -52.72
N ASN A 494 -50.06 -3.63 -51.99
CA ASN A 494 -51.39 -3.41 -52.54
C ASN A 494 -51.56 -2.00 -53.12
N TYR A 495 -51.03 -0.98 -52.44
CA TYR A 495 -51.05 0.39 -52.94
C TYR A 495 -50.17 0.57 -54.19
N GLY A 496 -49.01 -0.10 -54.24
CA GLY A 496 -48.16 -0.14 -55.42
C GLY A 496 -48.86 -0.75 -56.63
N GLU A 497 -49.59 -1.86 -56.45
CA GLU A 497 -50.41 -2.45 -57.53
C GLU A 497 -51.55 -1.52 -57.96
N TYR A 498 -52.24 -0.86 -57.02
CA TYR A 498 -53.25 0.15 -57.33
C TYR A 498 -52.69 1.28 -58.22
N LEU A 499 -51.51 1.82 -57.90
CA LEU A 499 -50.86 2.84 -58.73
C LEU A 499 -50.50 2.32 -60.13
N LYS A 500 -50.03 1.08 -60.26
CA LYS A 500 -49.75 0.47 -61.57
C LYS A 500 -51.01 0.40 -62.43
N PHE A 501 -52.14 -0.01 -61.86
CA PHE A 501 -53.42 -0.03 -62.57
C PHE A 501 -53.86 1.37 -63.01
N GLN A 502 -53.81 2.36 -62.11
CA GLN A 502 -54.15 3.74 -62.43
C GLN A 502 -53.32 4.31 -63.60
N TYR A 503 -52.00 4.07 -63.59
CA TYR A 503 -51.13 4.52 -64.67
C TYR A 503 -51.39 3.78 -66.00
N ARG A 504 -51.67 2.47 -65.95
CA ARG A 504 -51.99 1.69 -67.16
C ARG A 504 -53.34 2.08 -67.77
N ASP A 505 -54.36 2.27 -66.93
CA ASP A 505 -55.68 2.73 -67.38
C ASP A 505 -55.59 4.12 -68.03
N PHE A 506 -54.73 5.00 -67.50
CA PHE A 506 -54.43 6.29 -68.11
C PHE A 506 -53.79 6.14 -69.50
N VAL A 507 -52.75 5.30 -69.64
CA VAL A 507 -52.09 5.04 -70.93
C VAL A 507 -53.07 4.47 -71.94
N ALA A 508 -53.82 3.42 -71.56
CA ALA A 508 -54.77 2.77 -72.45
C ALA A 508 -55.86 3.73 -72.95
N ASN A 509 -56.35 4.63 -72.09
CA ASN A 509 -57.34 5.64 -72.47
C ASN A 509 -56.73 6.72 -73.41
N MET A 510 -55.50 7.16 -73.14
CA MET A 510 -54.79 8.07 -74.04
C MET A 510 -54.57 7.44 -75.43
N GLU A 511 -54.07 6.19 -75.48
CA GLU A 511 -53.85 5.46 -76.74
C GLU A 511 -55.17 5.26 -77.50
N GLN A 512 -56.24 4.83 -76.83
CA GLN A 512 -57.55 4.63 -77.45
C GLN A 512 -58.10 5.92 -78.08
N GLN A 513 -57.96 7.06 -77.39
CA GLN A 513 -58.41 8.35 -77.93
C GLN A 513 -57.53 8.85 -79.09
N ILE A 514 -56.21 8.62 -79.04
CA ILE A 514 -55.30 8.94 -80.15
C ILE A 514 -55.60 8.05 -81.37
N ASP A 515 -55.75 6.74 -81.19
CA ASP A 515 -56.09 5.77 -82.25
C ASP A 515 -57.39 6.14 -82.95
N LYS A 516 -58.40 6.59 -82.18
CA LYS A 516 -59.67 7.07 -82.72
C LYS A 516 -59.45 8.28 -83.64
N ILE A 517 -58.73 9.30 -83.16
CA ILE A 517 -58.46 10.53 -83.91
C ILE A 517 -57.65 10.25 -85.19
N GLU A 518 -56.63 9.40 -85.12
CA GLU A 518 -55.81 9.02 -86.28
C GLU A 518 -56.61 8.20 -87.30
N SER A 519 -57.45 7.26 -86.82
CA SER A 519 -58.34 6.50 -87.70
C SER A 519 -59.32 7.42 -88.44
N ASP A 520 -59.89 8.40 -87.73
CA ASP A 520 -60.77 9.41 -88.32
C ASP A 520 -60.01 10.33 -89.30
N LEU A 521 -58.77 10.74 -88.98
CA LEU A 521 -57.90 11.52 -89.89
C LEU A 521 -57.63 10.77 -91.20
N HIS A 522 -57.23 9.49 -91.12
CA HIS A 522 -56.96 8.67 -92.30
C HIS A 522 -58.22 8.46 -93.14
N LEU A 523 -59.33 8.09 -92.52
CA LEU A 523 -60.62 7.88 -93.18
C LEU A 523 -61.07 9.14 -93.92
N TYR A 524 -61.02 10.30 -93.26
CA TYR A 524 -61.45 11.56 -93.86
C TYR A 524 -60.49 12.06 -94.95
N ASN A 525 -59.18 11.82 -94.81
CA ASN A 525 -58.21 12.13 -95.87
C ASN A 525 -58.43 11.26 -97.12
N GLU A 526 -58.71 9.97 -96.95
CA GLU A 526 -59.03 9.05 -98.06
C GLU A 526 -60.32 9.46 -98.78
N LEU A 527 -61.36 9.83 -98.03
CA LEU A 527 -62.66 10.23 -98.58
C LEU A 527 -62.63 11.59 -99.29
N TYR A 528 -61.81 12.55 -98.83
CA TYR A 528 -61.94 13.95 -99.24
C TYR A 528 -60.67 14.60 -99.81
N GLY A 529 -59.49 14.02 -99.63
CA GLY A 529 -58.20 14.48 -100.18
C GLY A 529 -57.79 15.89 -99.72
N GLU A 530 -57.13 16.67 -100.59
CA GLU A 530 -56.60 18.01 -100.27
C GLU A 530 -57.63 19.00 -99.69
N ALA A 531 -58.92 18.81 -99.99
CA ALA A 531 -60.00 19.66 -99.49
C ALA A 531 -60.23 19.51 -97.98
N PHE A 532 -59.85 18.37 -97.41
CA PHE A 532 -59.88 18.12 -95.96
C PHE A 532 -58.58 18.54 -95.31
N ASP A 533 -57.43 18.16 -95.88
CA ASP A 533 -56.09 18.37 -95.29
C ASP A 533 -55.70 19.86 -95.11
N LYS A 534 -56.05 20.76 -96.04
CA LYS A 534 -55.68 22.18 -95.93
C LYS A 534 -56.51 22.92 -94.88
N GLN A 535 -55.82 23.61 -93.96
CA GLN A 535 -56.42 24.31 -92.81
C GLN A 535 -56.20 25.84 -92.86
N SER A 536 -56.09 26.42 -94.05
CA SER A 536 -55.94 27.90 -94.19
C SER A 536 -57.24 28.64 -93.85
N GLY A 537 -57.13 29.77 -93.14
CA GLY A 537 -58.29 30.60 -92.75
C GLY A 537 -59.18 31.03 -93.92
N PHE A 538 -58.59 31.17 -95.11
CA PHE A 538 -59.31 31.47 -96.35
C PHE A 538 -60.13 30.28 -96.88
N GLN A 539 -59.66 29.03 -96.70
CA GLN A 539 -60.42 27.83 -97.10
C GLN A 539 -61.52 27.46 -96.11
N ASN A 540 -61.33 27.67 -94.80
CA ASN A 540 -62.39 27.48 -93.80
C ASN A 540 -63.55 28.47 -93.97
N ALA A 541 -63.27 29.72 -94.36
CA ALA A 541 -64.29 30.70 -94.74
C ALA A 541 -65.03 30.30 -96.03
N LYS A 542 -64.30 29.75 -97.02
CA LYS A 542 -64.86 29.24 -98.27
C LYS A 542 -65.71 27.98 -98.08
N LEU A 543 -65.33 27.09 -97.15
CA LEU A 543 -66.12 25.93 -96.73
C LEU A 543 -67.42 26.32 -95.99
N LYS A 544 -67.38 27.36 -95.15
CA LYS A 544 -68.59 27.93 -94.51
C LYS A 544 -69.57 28.55 -95.52
N LEU A 545 -69.07 29.17 -96.59
CA LEU A 545 -69.90 29.74 -97.67
C LEU A 545 -70.40 28.67 -98.67
N LEU A 546 -69.57 27.68 -99.03
CA LEU A 546 -69.90 26.65 -100.03
C LEU A 546 -70.68 25.46 -99.48
N SER A 547 -70.64 25.19 -98.17
CA SER A 547 -71.46 24.16 -97.52
C SER A 547 -72.97 24.46 -97.57
N VAL A 548 -73.38 25.69 -97.89
CA VAL A 548 -74.80 26.02 -98.13
C VAL A 548 -75.28 25.49 -99.49
N PHE A 549 -74.37 25.18 -100.42
CA PHE A 549 -74.68 24.86 -101.82
C PHE A 549 -74.13 23.49 -102.30
N SER A 550 -73.38 22.74 -101.47
CA SER A 550 -72.78 21.44 -101.86
C SER A 550 -72.76 20.42 -100.70
N ARG A 551 -73.36 19.24 -100.91
CA ARG A 551 -73.42 18.13 -99.92
C ARG A 551 -72.04 17.64 -99.48
N ARG A 552 -71.09 17.53 -100.41
CA ARG A 552 -69.68 17.17 -100.13
C ARG A 552 -68.99 18.15 -99.18
N HIS A 553 -69.28 19.45 -99.28
CA HIS A 553 -68.68 20.46 -98.39
C HIS A 553 -69.36 20.51 -97.00
N GLN A 554 -70.61 20.06 -96.87
CA GLN A 554 -71.27 19.86 -95.56
C GLN A 554 -70.66 18.67 -94.82
N GLU A 555 -70.44 17.55 -95.51
CA GLU A 555 -69.83 16.35 -94.93
C GLU A 555 -68.38 16.60 -94.48
N ILE A 556 -67.57 17.31 -95.28
CA ILE A 556 -66.21 17.74 -94.88
C ILE A 556 -66.23 18.64 -93.63
N ARG A 557 -67.24 19.50 -93.49
CA ARG A 557 -67.37 20.38 -92.33
C ARG A 557 -67.75 19.61 -91.07
N ALA A 558 -68.73 18.71 -91.16
CA ALA A 558 -69.14 17.87 -90.04
C ALA A 558 -67.99 16.96 -89.56
N ALA A 559 -67.22 16.38 -90.49
CA ALA A 559 -66.02 15.60 -90.18
C ALA A 559 -64.96 16.42 -89.43
N LYS A 560 -64.72 17.68 -89.83
CA LYS A 560 -63.80 18.59 -89.12
C LYS A 560 -64.31 19.01 -87.74
N GLU A 561 -65.62 19.19 -87.57
CA GLU A 561 -66.23 19.53 -86.27
C GLU A 561 -66.14 18.34 -85.29
N GLN A 562 -66.47 17.12 -85.73
CA GLN A 562 -66.36 15.90 -84.91
C GLN A 562 -64.91 15.65 -84.45
N LEU A 563 -63.94 15.77 -85.37
CA LEU A 563 -62.53 15.57 -85.06
C LEU A 563 -61.98 16.60 -84.06
N LEU A 564 -62.49 17.84 -84.13
CA LEU A 564 -62.15 18.88 -83.17
C LEU A 564 -62.73 18.59 -81.77
N GLU A 565 -63.94 18.00 -81.69
CA GLU A 565 -64.55 17.57 -80.43
C GLU A 565 -63.77 16.41 -79.79
N ASP A 566 -63.42 15.39 -80.57
CA ASP A 566 -62.63 14.25 -80.08
C ASP A 566 -61.23 14.69 -79.62
N TYR A 567 -60.60 15.63 -80.34
CA TYR A 567 -59.33 16.23 -79.94
C TYR A 567 -59.44 17.06 -78.64
N GLN A 568 -60.55 17.82 -78.46
CA GLN A 568 -60.80 18.56 -77.23
C GLN A 568 -61.01 17.64 -76.04
N SER A 569 -61.74 16.54 -76.21
CA SER A 569 -61.90 15.50 -75.18
C SER A 569 -60.55 14.92 -74.75
N LEU A 570 -59.68 14.58 -75.70
CA LEU A 570 -58.32 14.10 -75.41
C LEU A 570 -57.50 15.16 -74.67
N GLN A 571 -57.59 16.43 -75.09
CA GLN A 571 -56.89 17.53 -74.45
C GLN A 571 -57.38 17.79 -73.01
N GLU A 572 -58.68 17.69 -72.76
CA GLU A 572 -59.26 17.80 -71.41
C GLU A 572 -58.84 16.63 -70.51
N PHE A 573 -58.87 15.40 -71.03
CA PHE A 573 -58.40 14.21 -70.31
C PHE A 573 -56.90 14.31 -69.97
N TYR A 574 -56.08 14.78 -70.90
CA TYR A 574 -54.66 15.07 -70.65
C TYR A 574 -54.48 16.14 -69.57
N LYS A 575 -55.18 17.27 -69.65
CA LYS A 575 -55.09 18.38 -68.67
C LYS A 575 -55.53 17.97 -67.26
N LYS A 576 -56.50 17.05 -67.15
CA LYS A 576 -57.02 16.58 -65.86
C LYS A 576 -56.02 15.70 -65.09
N ASN A 577 -55.06 15.10 -65.77
CA ASN A 577 -54.09 14.18 -65.18
C ASN A 577 -52.70 14.83 -65.07
N THR A 578 -52.06 14.70 -63.91
CA THR A 578 -50.73 15.28 -63.66
C THR A 578 -49.58 14.28 -63.81
N PHE A 579 -49.88 13.02 -64.17
CA PHE A 579 -48.93 11.90 -64.17
C PHE A 579 -47.87 11.99 -65.27
N PHE A 580 -48.25 12.54 -66.43
CA PHE A 580 -47.46 12.58 -67.65
C PHE A 580 -47.49 14.00 -68.22
N GLN A 581 -46.32 14.53 -68.56
CA GLN A 581 -46.18 15.86 -69.15
C GLN A 581 -45.34 15.80 -70.42
N THR A 582 -45.92 16.24 -71.53
CA THR A 582 -45.26 16.39 -72.82
C THR A 582 -45.83 17.61 -73.55
N ALA A 583 -45.14 18.08 -74.59
CA ALA A 583 -45.67 19.12 -75.46
C ALA A 583 -46.87 18.56 -76.24
N PHE A 584 -48.08 19.00 -75.87
CA PHE A 584 -49.32 18.55 -76.50
C PHE A 584 -49.72 19.53 -77.62
N PRO A 585 -50.01 19.06 -78.85
CA PRO A 585 -50.27 19.94 -79.98
C PRO A 585 -51.56 20.79 -79.82
N ASP A 586 -51.64 21.95 -80.48
CA ASP A 586 -52.92 22.67 -80.67
C ASP A 586 -53.38 22.52 -82.12
N ILE A 587 -54.46 21.77 -82.31
CA ILE A 587 -55.04 21.48 -83.62
C ILE A 587 -55.47 22.74 -84.40
N LYS A 588 -55.65 23.90 -83.73
CA LYS A 588 -56.03 25.16 -84.39
C LYS A 588 -54.85 25.93 -84.96
N GLU A 589 -53.64 25.66 -84.49
CA GLU A 589 -52.41 26.35 -84.93
C GLU A 589 -51.76 25.71 -86.16
N GLU A 590 -52.21 24.51 -86.53
CA GLU A 590 -51.66 23.77 -87.67
C GLU A 590 -52.24 24.23 -89.02
N SER A 591 -51.38 24.24 -90.04
CA SER A 591 -51.78 24.64 -91.40
C SER A 591 -52.29 23.46 -92.24
N LYS A 592 -51.95 22.23 -91.83
CA LYS A 592 -52.38 20.96 -92.42
C LYS A 592 -52.74 19.96 -91.32
N LEU A 593 -53.79 19.18 -91.54
CA LEU A 593 -54.20 18.15 -90.58
C LEU A 593 -53.24 16.95 -90.55
N ALA A 594 -52.52 16.67 -91.65
CA ALA A 594 -51.44 15.69 -91.65
C ALA A 594 -50.30 16.03 -90.68
N ASP A 595 -50.08 17.31 -90.36
CA ASP A 595 -49.07 17.72 -89.38
C ASP A 595 -49.50 17.40 -87.93
N VAL A 596 -50.81 17.25 -87.68
CA VAL A 596 -51.38 16.85 -86.38
C VAL A 596 -51.10 15.38 -86.10
N GLU A 597 -51.23 14.51 -87.09
CA GLU A 597 -50.90 13.07 -87.01
C GLU A 597 -49.43 12.87 -86.60
N VAL A 598 -48.51 13.57 -87.27
CA VAL A 598 -47.06 13.52 -86.95
C VAL A 598 -46.77 14.01 -85.52
N LYS A 599 -47.55 14.97 -85.00
CA LYS A 599 -47.38 15.48 -83.64
C LYS A 599 -48.02 14.57 -82.59
N LEU A 600 -49.15 13.92 -82.89
CA LEU A 600 -49.76 12.90 -82.03
C LEU A 600 -48.87 11.66 -81.92
N GLU A 601 -48.17 11.27 -82.99
CA GLU A 601 -47.20 10.18 -82.94
C GLU A 601 -46.00 10.48 -82.02
N LYS A 602 -45.59 11.76 -81.93
CA LYS A 602 -44.60 12.20 -80.93
C LYS A 602 -45.14 12.10 -79.50
N VAL A 603 -46.42 12.39 -79.29
CA VAL A 603 -47.09 12.19 -77.98
C VAL A 603 -47.16 10.70 -77.63
N ARG A 604 -47.51 9.84 -78.60
CA ARG A 604 -47.53 8.38 -78.44
C ARG A 604 -46.14 7.83 -78.09
N THR A 605 -45.10 8.29 -78.79
CA THR A 605 -43.71 7.91 -78.49
C THR A 605 -43.33 8.30 -77.05
N ALA A 606 -43.63 9.54 -76.65
CA ALA A 606 -43.38 10.00 -75.29
C ALA A 606 -44.19 9.24 -74.23
N LEU A 607 -45.43 8.85 -74.55
CA LEU A 607 -46.29 8.05 -73.67
C LEU A 607 -45.76 6.61 -73.52
N HIS A 608 -45.26 6.02 -74.60
CA HIS A 608 -44.61 4.71 -74.59
C HIS A 608 -43.32 4.73 -73.74
N ASP A 609 -42.45 5.71 -73.95
CA ASP A 609 -41.24 5.89 -73.16
C ASP A 609 -41.57 6.09 -71.68
N TRP A 610 -42.61 6.87 -71.36
CA TRP A 610 -43.10 7.04 -70.00
C TRP A 610 -43.62 5.73 -69.39
N THR A 611 -44.32 4.90 -70.18
CA THR A 611 -44.83 3.59 -69.75
C THR A 611 -43.70 2.67 -69.28
N LEU A 612 -42.54 2.70 -69.95
CA LEU A 612 -41.35 1.95 -69.52
C LEU A 612 -40.80 2.42 -68.16
N THR A 613 -41.09 3.67 -67.76
CA THR A 613 -40.69 4.22 -66.46
C THR A 613 -41.68 3.94 -65.32
N ILE A 614 -42.90 3.46 -65.60
CA ILE A 614 -43.94 3.19 -64.60
C ILE A 614 -43.44 2.34 -63.42
N PRO A 615 -42.72 1.21 -63.60
CA PRO A 615 -42.23 0.41 -62.47
C PRO A 615 -41.32 1.21 -61.52
N LYS A 616 -40.49 2.11 -62.08
CA LYS A 616 -39.61 2.99 -61.31
C LYS A 616 -40.42 4.06 -60.56
N LEU A 617 -41.38 4.70 -61.23
CA LEU A 617 -42.27 5.71 -60.62
C LEU A 617 -43.10 5.14 -59.47
N VAL A 618 -43.65 3.94 -59.65
CA VAL A 618 -44.40 3.24 -58.60
C VAL A 618 -43.48 2.96 -57.42
N LYS A 619 -42.27 2.45 -57.66
CA LYS A 619 -41.28 2.21 -56.59
C LYS A 619 -40.95 3.49 -55.83
N GLU A 620 -40.59 4.57 -56.52
CA GLU A 620 -40.27 5.87 -55.89
C GLU A 620 -41.45 6.41 -55.08
N ARG A 621 -42.68 6.31 -55.61
CA ARG A 621 -43.89 6.76 -54.92
C ARG A 621 -44.22 5.91 -53.70
N THR A 622 -44.06 4.59 -53.77
CA THR A 622 -44.24 3.68 -52.62
C THR A 622 -43.18 3.87 -51.54
N GLN A 623 -41.96 4.27 -51.90
CA GLN A 623 -40.90 4.62 -50.93
C GLN A 623 -41.13 5.98 -50.26
N GLY A 624 -41.87 6.88 -50.91
CA GLY A 624 -42.20 8.20 -50.40
C GLY A 624 -43.45 8.26 -49.53
N LEU A 625 -44.13 7.14 -49.27
CA LEU A 625 -45.39 7.13 -48.52
C LEU A 625 -45.19 7.60 -47.09
N SER A 626 -46.09 8.46 -46.64
CA SER A 626 -46.11 9.03 -45.30
C SER A 626 -47.55 9.35 -44.90
N LYS A 627 -47.73 9.85 -43.67
CA LYS A 627 -49.02 10.31 -43.16
C LYS A 627 -49.63 11.45 -43.99
N GLU A 628 -48.81 12.29 -44.61
CA GLU A 628 -49.22 13.40 -45.46
C GLU A 628 -49.58 12.95 -46.89
N THR A 629 -49.39 11.67 -47.23
CA THR A 629 -49.76 11.15 -48.54
C THR A 629 -51.29 11.16 -48.70
N GLU A 630 -51.76 11.74 -49.81
CA GLU A 630 -53.18 11.73 -50.16
C GLU A 630 -53.58 10.35 -50.69
N PHE A 631 -54.07 9.50 -49.79
CA PHE A 631 -54.57 8.16 -50.12
C PHE A 631 -56.04 8.19 -50.57
N PRO A 632 -56.46 7.27 -51.46
CA PRO A 632 -57.87 6.97 -51.63
C PRO A 632 -58.49 6.55 -50.29
N GLU A 633 -59.78 6.83 -50.10
CA GLU A 633 -60.50 6.64 -48.83
C GLU A 633 -60.30 5.23 -48.23
N SER A 634 -60.37 4.19 -49.06
CA SER A 634 -60.16 2.79 -48.64
C SER A 634 -58.74 2.49 -48.12
N PHE A 635 -57.71 3.12 -48.69
CA PHE A 635 -56.32 2.97 -48.23
C PHE A 635 -56.03 3.87 -47.03
N LYS A 636 -56.70 5.01 -46.93
CA LYS A 636 -56.57 5.91 -45.78
C LYS A 636 -57.02 5.25 -44.49
N GLU A 637 -58.20 4.62 -44.48
CA GLU A 637 -58.71 3.89 -43.32
C GLU A 637 -57.78 2.75 -42.88
N GLN A 638 -57.24 1.99 -43.84
CA GLN A 638 -56.28 0.92 -43.58
C GLN A 638 -54.99 1.46 -42.94
N TYR A 639 -54.45 2.57 -43.44
CA TYR A 639 -53.24 3.18 -42.88
C TYR A 639 -53.47 3.70 -41.44
N GLU A 640 -54.59 4.38 -41.19
CA GLU A 640 -54.95 4.87 -39.85
C GLU A 640 -55.16 3.72 -38.83
N GLU A 641 -55.63 2.55 -39.29
CA GLU A 641 -55.68 1.34 -38.47
C GLU A 641 -54.29 0.80 -38.14
N LEU A 642 -53.39 0.73 -39.13
CA LEU A 642 -52.01 0.29 -38.92
C LEU A 642 -51.25 1.21 -37.95
N GLU A 643 -51.44 2.54 -38.03
CA GLU A 643 -50.87 3.50 -37.07
C GLU A 643 -51.38 3.24 -35.64
N ARG A 644 -52.69 2.98 -35.47
CA ARG A 644 -53.26 2.65 -34.17
C ARG A 644 -52.69 1.34 -33.61
N TRP A 645 -52.50 0.33 -34.46
CA TRP A 645 -51.88 -0.93 -34.06
C TRP A 645 -50.41 -0.77 -33.70
N LEU A 646 -49.66 0.05 -34.44
CA LEU A 646 -48.27 0.39 -34.12
C LEU A 646 -48.15 1.01 -32.73
N LYS A 647 -48.88 2.10 -32.49
CA LYS A 647 -48.87 2.79 -31.20
C LYS A 647 -49.23 1.85 -30.04
N LYS A 648 -50.28 1.05 -30.21
CA LYS A 648 -50.72 0.07 -29.21
C LYS A 648 -49.66 -1.00 -28.96
N LEU A 649 -48.99 -1.50 -30.00
CA LEU A 649 -47.94 -2.49 -29.88
C LEU A 649 -46.76 -1.96 -29.06
N ILE A 650 -46.25 -0.76 -29.39
CA ILE A 650 -45.10 -0.16 -28.70
C ILE A 650 -45.42 0.10 -27.22
N GLN A 651 -46.61 0.62 -26.92
CA GLN A 651 -47.08 0.78 -25.54
C GLN A 651 -47.11 -0.55 -24.77
N GLN A 652 -47.57 -1.63 -25.41
CA GLN A 652 -47.61 -2.95 -24.77
C GLN A 652 -46.22 -3.54 -24.55
N ILE A 653 -45.28 -3.36 -25.50
CA ILE A 653 -43.89 -3.83 -25.36
C ILE A 653 -43.23 -3.14 -24.16
N ASN A 654 -43.33 -1.81 -24.07
CA ASN A 654 -42.68 -1.05 -23.00
C ASN A 654 -43.33 -1.33 -21.64
N ALA A 655 -44.67 -1.38 -21.56
CA ALA A 655 -45.38 -1.70 -20.31
C ALA A 655 -45.13 -3.14 -19.80
N ALA A 656 -44.62 -4.03 -20.66
CA ALA A 656 -44.32 -5.39 -20.27
C ALA A 656 -42.97 -5.55 -19.56
N ASP A 657 -42.12 -4.51 -19.48
CA ASP A 657 -40.76 -4.56 -18.91
C ASP A 657 -39.98 -5.82 -19.34
N LEU A 658 -40.10 -6.18 -20.62
CA LEU A 658 -39.34 -7.31 -21.16
C LEU A 658 -37.88 -6.89 -21.41
N LEU A 659 -37.71 -5.69 -21.97
CA LEU A 659 -36.42 -5.12 -22.35
C LEU A 659 -35.94 -4.12 -21.30
N ARG A 660 -34.61 -4.00 -21.16
CA ARG A 660 -33.96 -3.02 -20.28
C ARG A 660 -34.14 -1.57 -20.75
N LYS A 661 -34.29 -1.36 -22.06
CA LYS A 661 -34.52 -0.05 -22.67
C LYS A 661 -35.86 -0.08 -23.39
N ASP A 662 -36.62 0.98 -23.23
CA ASP A 662 -37.88 1.19 -23.93
C ASP A 662 -37.65 1.27 -25.44
N VAL A 663 -38.58 0.70 -26.20
CA VAL A 663 -38.64 0.80 -27.65
C VAL A 663 -39.25 2.13 -28.02
N VAL A 664 -38.58 2.85 -28.92
CA VAL A 664 -39.07 4.12 -29.47
C VAL A 664 -40.14 3.83 -30.52
N GLU A 665 -41.24 4.59 -30.51
CA GLU A 665 -42.29 4.46 -31.52
C GLU A 665 -41.77 4.87 -32.91
N PRO A 666 -41.82 3.98 -33.92
CA PRO A 666 -41.42 4.33 -35.28
C PRO A 666 -42.27 5.46 -35.87
N THR A 667 -41.65 6.42 -36.55
CA THR A 667 -42.32 7.58 -37.14
C THR A 667 -41.72 7.92 -38.51
N GLY A 668 -42.38 8.79 -39.27
CA GLY A 668 -41.89 9.25 -40.57
C GLY A 668 -42.50 8.48 -41.74
N LYS A 669 -41.66 8.13 -42.73
CA LYS A 669 -42.11 7.40 -43.92
C LYS A 669 -42.47 5.96 -43.58
N ILE A 670 -43.38 5.36 -44.33
CA ILE A 670 -43.75 3.95 -44.14
C ILE A 670 -42.52 3.04 -44.27
N SER A 671 -41.60 3.34 -45.20
CA SER A 671 -40.34 2.59 -45.34
C SER A 671 -39.42 2.70 -44.12
N GLU A 672 -39.44 3.83 -43.41
CA GLU A 672 -38.68 4.03 -42.17
C GLU A 672 -39.32 3.24 -41.03
N ILE A 673 -40.66 3.30 -40.92
CA ILE A 673 -41.46 2.50 -39.98
C ILE A 673 -41.20 0.99 -40.18
N GLU A 674 -41.21 0.51 -41.41
CA GLU A 674 -40.89 -0.88 -41.76
C GLU A 674 -39.47 -1.27 -41.32
N SER A 675 -38.48 -0.43 -41.59
CA SER A 675 -37.09 -0.64 -41.19
C SER A 675 -36.93 -0.71 -39.67
N ASP A 676 -37.61 0.16 -38.92
CA ASP A 676 -37.58 0.19 -37.47
C ASP A 676 -38.29 -1.03 -36.87
N LEU A 677 -39.46 -1.41 -37.40
CA LEU A 677 -40.17 -2.64 -37.00
C LEU A 677 -39.32 -3.89 -37.27
N PHE A 678 -38.62 -3.93 -38.40
CA PHE A 678 -37.70 -5.02 -38.71
C PHE A 678 -36.51 -5.05 -37.74
N THR A 679 -35.99 -3.88 -37.34
CA THR A 679 -34.92 -3.78 -36.33
C THR A 679 -35.37 -4.31 -34.97
N ILE A 680 -36.58 -3.95 -34.53
CA ILE A 680 -37.20 -4.48 -33.29
C ILE A 680 -37.36 -6.01 -33.40
N LEU A 681 -37.84 -6.50 -34.54
CA LEU A 681 -37.99 -7.94 -34.79
C LEU A 681 -36.65 -8.68 -34.71
N LEU A 682 -35.59 -8.13 -35.31
CA LEU A 682 -34.24 -8.67 -35.25
C LEU A 682 -33.70 -8.71 -33.81
N GLN A 683 -34.01 -7.72 -32.97
CA GLN A 683 -33.64 -7.72 -31.56
C GLN A 683 -34.28 -8.89 -30.81
N PHE A 684 -35.58 -9.14 -31.02
CA PHE A 684 -36.26 -10.29 -30.42
C PHE A 684 -35.72 -11.62 -30.95
N GLN A 685 -35.40 -11.71 -32.24
CA GLN A 685 -34.82 -12.91 -32.82
C GLN A 685 -33.42 -13.22 -32.25
N LYS A 686 -32.59 -12.20 -32.05
CA LYS A 686 -31.28 -12.37 -31.37
C LYS A 686 -31.43 -12.92 -29.96
N LEU A 687 -32.40 -12.42 -29.18
CA LEU A 687 -32.70 -12.95 -27.84
C LEU A 687 -33.17 -14.40 -27.87
N GLU A 688 -33.96 -14.78 -28.89
CA GLU A 688 -34.43 -16.15 -29.03
C GLU A 688 -33.31 -17.12 -29.42
N ASN A 689 -32.42 -16.73 -30.33
CA ASN A 689 -31.32 -17.57 -30.80
C ASN A 689 -30.38 -17.97 -29.64
N GLU A 690 -30.12 -17.04 -28.72
CA GLU A 690 -29.28 -17.29 -27.54
C GLU A 690 -30.10 -17.71 -26.30
N TRP A 691 -31.37 -18.11 -26.47
CA TRP A 691 -32.22 -18.47 -25.34
C TRP A 691 -31.74 -19.73 -24.59
N ARG A 692 -30.97 -20.59 -25.26
CA ARG A 692 -30.34 -21.78 -24.64
C ARG A 692 -29.44 -21.43 -23.45
N ASP A 693 -28.90 -20.21 -23.43
CA ASP A 693 -27.92 -19.74 -22.47
C ASP A 693 -28.56 -19.04 -21.26
N ILE A 694 -29.90 -18.98 -21.19
CA ILE A 694 -30.64 -18.26 -20.15
C ILE A 694 -30.30 -18.73 -18.73
N ASP A 695 -30.05 -20.02 -18.52
CA ASP A 695 -29.75 -20.56 -17.20
C ASP A 695 -28.38 -20.11 -16.69
N ALA A 696 -27.38 -20.23 -17.55
CA ALA A 696 -26.04 -19.75 -17.26
C ALA A 696 -26.05 -18.22 -17.09
N TYR A 697 -26.85 -17.51 -17.90
CA TYR A 697 -26.95 -16.05 -17.84
C TYR A 697 -27.63 -15.59 -16.56
N TYR A 698 -28.68 -16.29 -16.12
CA TYR A 698 -29.35 -16.06 -14.85
C TYR A 698 -28.37 -16.19 -13.67
N GLN A 699 -27.57 -17.27 -13.65
CA GLN A 699 -26.56 -17.49 -12.61
C GLN A 699 -25.50 -16.39 -12.60
N TRP A 700 -24.97 -16.04 -13.76
CA TRP A 700 -24.02 -14.92 -13.90
C TRP A 700 -24.64 -13.60 -13.43
N ARG A 701 -25.85 -13.26 -13.87
CA ARG A 701 -26.47 -11.97 -13.58
C ARG A 701 -26.76 -11.81 -12.10
N ARG A 702 -27.21 -12.86 -11.43
CA ARG A 702 -27.41 -12.86 -9.97
C ARG A 702 -26.09 -12.72 -9.23
N SER A 703 -25.07 -13.46 -9.66
CA SER A 703 -23.71 -13.36 -9.15
C SER A 703 -23.12 -11.95 -9.31
N TRP A 704 -23.33 -11.31 -10.47
CA TRP A 704 -22.89 -9.94 -10.73
C TRP A 704 -23.52 -8.93 -9.76
N LEU A 705 -24.81 -9.09 -9.44
CA LEU A 705 -25.54 -8.19 -8.55
C LEU A 705 -25.13 -8.31 -7.07
N THR A 706 -24.48 -9.41 -6.66
CA THR A 706 -24.01 -9.60 -5.29
C THR A 706 -22.59 -9.08 -5.04
N ILE A 707 -21.84 -8.80 -6.10
CA ILE A 707 -20.44 -8.35 -6.03
C ILE A 707 -20.38 -6.85 -5.74
N ASP A 708 -19.40 -6.43 -4.92
CA ASP A 708 -19.15 -5.02 -4.63
C ASP A 708 -18.80 -4.20 -5.89
N SER A 709 -19.11 -2.90 -5.87
CA SER A 709 -18.86 -2.01 -7.00
C SER A 709 -17.37 -1.94 -7.41
N LYS A 710 -16.43 -2.08 -6.47
CA LYS A 710 -14.99 -2.07 -6.77
C LYS A 710 -14.61 -3.33 -7.56
N THR A 711 -15.02 -4.50 -7.08
CA THR A 711 -14.78 -5.79 -7.75
C THR A 711 -15.49 -5.84 -9.12
N GLN A 712 -16.69 -5.28 -9.27
CA GLN A 712 -17.35 -5.17 -10.57
C GLN A 712 -16.50 -4.42 -11.61
N LYS A 713 -15.85 -3.32 -11.22
CA LYS A 713 -14.92 -2.59 -12.12
C LYS A 713 -13.72 -3.45 -12.51
N VAL A 714 -13.16 -4.21 -11.56
CA VAL A 714 -12.07 -5.17 -11.83
C VAL A 714 -12.51 -6.23 -12.83
N VAL A 715 -13.69 -6.81 -12.66
CA VAL A 715 -14.24 -7.79 -13.61
C VAL A 715 -14.45 -7.19 -15.00
N GLN A 716 -15.03 -6.00 -15.11
CA GLN A 716 -15.18 -5.31 -16.40
C GLN A 716 -13.82 -5.10 -17.09
N ALA A 717 -12.82 -4.66 -16.32
CA ALA A 717 -11.47 -4.45 -16.83
C ALA A 717 -10.84 -5.77 -17.33
N LEU A 718 -10.96 -6.86 -16.56
CA LEU A 718 -10.44 -8.19 -16.91
C LEU A 718 -11.12 -8.77 -18.15
N VAL A 719 -12.44 -8.60 -18.29
CA VAL A 719 -13.20 -9.04 -19.47
C VAL A 719 -12.81 -8.23 -20.69
N ASN A 720 -12.73 -6.91 -20.57
CA ASN A 720 -12.29 -6.04 -21.66
C ASN A 720 -10.85 -6.34 -22.09
N ALA A 721 -10.01 -6.76 -21.14
CA ALA A 721 -8.66 -7.22 -21.38
C ALA A 721 -8.57 -8.61 -22.04
N GLY A 722 -9.67 -9.38 -22.07
CA GLY A 722 -9.69 -10.76 -22.59
C GLY A 722 -8.93 -11.75 -21.70
N THR A 723 -8.77 -11.47 -20.41
CA THR A 723 -7.98 -12.30 -19.50
C THR A 723 -8.75 -13.55 -19.05
N GLN A 724 -8.17 -14.72 -19.25
CA GLN A 724 -8.77 -16.01 -18.83
C GLN A 724 -8.50 -16.34 -17.35
N ASP A 725 -7.40 -15.87 -16.78
CA ASP A 725 -7.09 -16.05 -15.34
C ASP A 725 -7.29 -14.73 -14.61
N TRP A 726 -8.50 -14.52 -14.11
CA TRP A 726 -8.89 -13.27 -13.44
C TRP A 726 -8.06 -12.97 -12.19
N ILE A 727 -7.77 -13.99 -11.39
CA ILE A 727 -7.01 -13.83 -10.15
C ILE A 727 -5.58 -13.44 -10.49
N SER A 728 -4.94 -14.13 -11.44
CA SER A 728 -3.57 -13.80 -11.85
C SER A 728 -3.48 -12.44 -12.52
N GLY A 729 -4.43 -12.09 -13.39
CA GLY A 729 -4.50 -10.78 -14.04
C GLY A 729 -4.63 -9.64 -13.02
N TYR A 730 -5.61 -9.74 -12.11
CA TYR A 730 -5.79 -8.76 -11.05
C TYR A 730 -4.56 -8.65 -10.15
N SER A 731 -4.02 -9.79 -9.68
CA SER A 731 -2.86 -9.82 -8.79
C SER A 731 -1.60 -9.25 -9.47
N SER A 732 -1.40 -9.51 -10.76
CA SER A 732 -0.27 -8.95 -11.51
C SER A 732 -0.34 -7.42 -11.56
N TRP A 733 -1.51 -6.85 -11.89
CA TRP A 733 -1.71 -5.40 -11.89
C TRP A 733 -1.58 -4.82 -10.47
N PHE A 734 -2.20 -5.43 -9.47
CA PHE A 734 -2.22 -4.95 -8.09
C PHE A 734 -0.80 -4.88 -7.49
N TYR A 735 -0.02 -5.96 -7.62
CA TYR A 735 1.37 -5.99 -7.16
C TYR A 735 2.26 -5.02 -7.95
N HIS A 736 1.99 -4.81 -9.24
CA HIS A 736 2.70 -3.80 -10.02
C HIS A 736 2.47 -2.38 -9.51
N GLN A 737 1.25 -2.04 -9.05
CA GLN A 737 0.97 -0.74 -8.44
C GLN A 737 1.70 -0.56 -7.11
N ILE A 738 1.74 -1.61 -6.26
CA ILE A 738 2.52 -1.58 -5.01
C ILE A 738 4.00 -1.34 -5.30
N LEU A 739 4.59 -2.07 -6.25
CA LEU A 739 5.98 -1.87 -6.68
C LEU A 739 6.21 -0.43 -7.19
N THR A 740 5.23 0.16 -7.87
CA THR A 740 5.34 1.55 -8.34
C THR A 740 5.32 2.55 -7.18
N GLN A 741 4.47 2.34 -6.18
CA GLN A 741 4.37 3.20 -4.99
C GLN A 741 5.60 3.09 -4.08
N GLN A 742 6.20 1.89 -3.99
CA GLN A 742 7.32 1.59 -3.10
C GLN A 742 8.69 1.72 -3.78
N TYR A 743 8.73 2.12 -5.05
CA TYR A 743 9.99 2.28 -5.78
C TYR A 743 10.89 3.32 -5.08
N SER A 744 12.06 2.87 -4.64
CA SER A 744 13.10 3.71 -4.06
C SER A 744 14.24 3.92 -5.05
N ILE A 745 14.74 5.15 -5.13
CA ILE A 745 15.95 5.47 -5.91
C ILE A 745 17.20 4.74 -5.38
N HIS A 746 17.14 4.25 -4.14
CA HIS A 746 18.23 3.53 -3.49
C HIS A 746 18.24 2.03 -3.78
N LEU A 747 17.23 1.49 -4.49
CA LEU A 747 17.25 0.10 -4.92
C LEU A 747 18.49 -0.19 -5.77
N PRO A 748 19.12 -1.37 -5.60
CA PRO A 748 20.38 -1.68 -6.24
C PRO A 748 20.22 -1.77 -7.77
N LEU A 749 21.14 -1.11 -8.47
CA LEU A 749 21.26 -1.08 -9.91
C LEU A 749 22.73 -1.19 -10.28
N GLY A 750 23.04 -1.86 -11.40
CA GLY A 750 24.42 -2.03 -11.85
C GLY A 750 24.51 -2.67 -13.23
N THR A 751 25.71 -3.10 -13.60
CA THR A 751 25.96 -3.85 -14.85
C THR A 751 25.93 -5.35 -14.58
N GLN A 752 25.99 -6.17 -15.63
CA GLN A 752 25.99 -7.63 -15.48
C GLN A 752 27.29 -8.19 -14.91
N THR A 753 28.37 -7.40 -14.94
CA THR A 753 29.71 -7.83 -14.55
C THR A 753 30.20 -7.16 -13.26
N GLU A 754 29.55 -6.09 -12.83
CA GLU A 754 29.98 -5.31 -11.67
C GLU A 754 28.98 -5.46 -10.52
N ALA A 755 29.50 -5.84 -9.35
CA ALA A 755 28.74 -5.82 -8.10
C ALA A 755 28.48 -4.38 -7.64
N LEU A 756 27.72 -4.25 -6.55
CA LEU A 756 27.78 -3.04 -5.72
C LEU A 756 29.22 -2.77 -5.26
N PRO A 757 29.58 -1.52 -4.89
CA PRO A 757 30.98 -1.11 -4.68
C PRO A 757 31.60 -1.62 -3.35
N PHE A 758 31.47 -2.91 -3.06
CA PHE A 758 31.98 -3.57 -1.86
C PHE A 758 33.51 -3.51 -1.77
N ASP A 759 34.24 -3.75 -2.87
CA ASP A 759 35.71 -3.65 -2.87
C ASP A 759 36.18 -2.22 -2.55
N ASN A 760 35.52 -1.23 -3.14
CA ASN A 760 35.80 0.18 -2.87
C ASN A 760 35.53 0.53 -1.39
N TYR A 761 34.45 -0.01 -0.82
CA TYR A 761 34.14 0.13 0.60
C TYR A 761 35.24 -0.51 1.47
N MET A 762 35.61 -1.76 1.19
CA MET A 762 36.61 -2.50 1.98
C MET A 762 37.99 -1.85 1.94
N ASN A 763 38.44 -1.40 0.75
CA ASN A 763 39.70 -0.68 0.60
C ASN A 763 39.70 0.63 1.40
N THR A 764 38.60 1.39 1.33
CA THR A 764 38.47 2.65 2.07
C THR A 764 38.38 2.42 3.59
N LEU A 765 37.72 1.33 4.02
CA LEU A 765 37.63 0.91 5.42
C LEU A 765 39.02 0.59 6.00
N GLN A 766 39.84 -0.19 5.30
CA GLN A 766 41.19 -0.52 5.75
C GLN A 766 42.08 0.73 5.88
N ASP A 767 41.95 1.69 4.96
CA ASP A 767 42.69 2.94 5.01
C ASP A 767 42.29 3.83 6.19
N ILE A 768 40.98 3.95 6.47
CA ILE A 768 40.50 4.77 7.59
C ILE A 768 40.79 4.11 8.95
N GLN A 769 40.75 2.77 9.03
CA GLN A 769 41.11 2.00 10.23
C GLN A 769 42.57 2.27 10.67
N LYS A 770 43.49 2.47 9.74
CA LYS A 770 44.90 2.81 10.06
C LYS A 770 45.05 4.20 10.68
N ARG A 771 44.12 5.12 10.41
CA ARG A 771 44.20 6.54 10.80
C ARG A 771 43.30 6.91 11.97
N ILE A 772 42.20 6.20 12.20
CA ILE A 772 41.23 6.54 13.25
C ILE A 772 41.85 6.55 14.64
N SER A 773 42.71 5.59 14.97
CA SER A 773 43.40 5.53 16.27
C SER A 773 44.36 6.71 16.45
N GLN A 774 45.04 7.14 15.38
CA GLN A 774 45.90 8.32 15.41
C GLN A 774 45.07 9.60 15.64
N LYS A 775 43.92 9.71 14.98
CA LYS A 775 43.00 10.83 15.17
C LYS A 775 42.43 10.86 16.60
N ALA A 776 42.04 9.72 17.14
CA ALA A 776 41.56 9.57 18.51
C ALA A 776 42.60 10.05 19.54
N ASN A 777 43.89 9.70 19.35
CA ASN A 777 44.98 10.19 20.19
C ASN A 777 45.12 11.72 20.13
N VAL A 778 45.03 12.33 18.95
CA VAL A 778 45.11 13.79 18.78
C VAL A 778 43.96 14.49 19.47
N ILE A 779 42.72 14.07 19.22
CA ILE A 779 41.51 14.64 19.85
C ILE A 779 41.57 14.51 21.36
N THR A 780 42.04 13.37 21.87
CA THR A 780 42.17 13.17 23.31
C THR A 780 43.21 14.12 23.92
N LYS A 781 44.38 14.26 23.30
CA LYS A 781 45.41 15.21 23.76
C LYS A 781 44.91 16.66 23.76
N GLU A 782 44.13 17.05 22.75
CA GLU A 782 43.49 18.37 22.69
C GLU A 782 42.51 18.57 23.87
N ARG A 783 41.59 17.62 24.08
CA ARG A 783 40.62 17.62 25.18
C ARG A 783 41.31 17.70 26.55
N GLN A 784 42.37 16.93 26.73
CA GLN A 784 43.17 16.94 27.95
C GLN A 784 43.93 18.26 28.14
N GLY A 785 44.45 18.85 27.06
CA GLY A 785 45.04 20.19 27.06
C GLY A 785 44.07 21.28 27.53
N GLU A 786 42.80 21.19 27.13
CA GLU A 786 41.73 22.08 27.60
C GLU A 786 41.47 21.89 29.10
N GLN A 787 41.42 20.65 29.59
CA GLN A 787 41.24 20.39 31.03
C GLN A 787 42.43 20.87 31.87
N ILE A 788 43.68 20.74 31.39
CA ILE A 788 44.85 21.30 32.06
C ILE A 788 44.70 22.82 32.23
N LYS A 789 44.29 23.52 31.17
CA LYS A 789 44.07 24.98 31.21
C LYS A 789 42.93 25.35 32.16
N ARG A 790 41.83 24.59 32.12
CA ARG A 790 40.67 24.78 33.01
C ARG A 790 41.05 24.59 34.48
N ILE A 791 41.69 23.48 34.83
CA ILE A 791 42.12 23.17 36.20
C ILE A 791 43.06 24.26 36.72
N LYS A 792 44.01 24.73 35.90
CA LYS A 792 44.89 25.84 36.27
C LYS A 792 44.09 27.12 36.54
N ARG A 793 43.06 27.42 35.75
CA ARG A 793 42.21 28.61 35.90
C ARG A 793 41.26 28.54 37.11
N GLU A 794 40.63 27.39 37.33
CA GLU A 794 39.59 27.22 38.36
C GLU A 794 40.13 26.89 39.75
N LYS A 795 41.29 26.21 39.81
CA LYS A 795 41.84 25.66 41.07
C LYS A 795 43.22 26.22 41.42
N ASP A 796 43.76 27.12 40.61
CA ASP A 796 45.11 27.71 40.74
C ASP A 796 46.21 26.66 40.96
N LEU A 797 46.08 25.50 40.30
CA LEU A 797 47.00 24.37 40.47
C LEU A 797 47.67 23.99 39.15
N THR A 798 48.98 23.81 39.20
CA THR A 798 49.74 23.16 38.12
C THR A 798 49.82 21.65 38.39
N LEU A 799 49.27 20.84 37.48
CA LEU A 799 49.18 19.38 37.65
C LEU A 799 50.53 18.66 37.83
N THR A 800 51.66 19.25 37.43
CA THR A 800 52.99 18.69 37.71
C THR A 800 53.32 18.63 39.21
N ASN A 801 52.55 19.32 40.05
CA ASN A 801 52.67 19.32 41.51
C ASN A 801 51.48 18.58 42.17
N ALA A 802 50.84 17.63 41.48
CA ALA A 802 49.66 16.94 41.99
C ALA A 802 49.97 15.99 43.16
N ARG A 803 51.08 15.23 43.14
CA ARG A 803 51.37 14.21 44.17
C ARG A 803 51.48 14.76 45.59
N PRO A 804 52.19 15.87 45.88
CA PRO A 804 52.23 16.44 47.22
C PRO A 804 50.85 16.81 47.78
N ILE A 805 49.91 17.18 46.92
CA ILE A 805 48.58 17.66 47.30
C ILE A 805 47.60 16.51 47.55
N PHE A 806 47.73 15.44 46.78
CA PHE A 806 46.79 14.32 46.80
C PHE A 806 47.28 13.10 47.58
N LYS A 807 48.54 13.06 48.03
CA LYS A 807 49.15 11.94 48.75
C LYS A 807 48.27 11.40 49.89
N ASN A 808 47.70 12.29 50.70
CA ASN A 808 46.91 11.96 51.89
C ASN A 808 45.39 11.97 51.66
N LYS A 809 44.93 12.18 50.42
CA LYS A 809 43.50 12.18 50.09
C LYS A 809 43.04 10.80 49.62
N LYS A 810 41.74 10.51 49.72
CA LYS A 810 41.14 9.32 49.12
C LYS A 810 40.85 9.54 47.65
N ILE A 811 40.82 8.48 46.85
CA ILE A 811 40.54 8.57 45.40
C ILE A 811 39.20 9.28 45.11
N LYS A 812 38.21 9.07 45.98
CA LYS A 812 36.92 9.76 45.92
C LYS A 812 37.06 11.28 46.00
N ASP A 813 37.95 11.77 46.85
CA ASP A 813 38.23 13.21 47.00
C ASP A 813 38.94 13.76 45.77
N LEU A 814 39.78 12.95 45.11
CA LEU A 814 40.43 13.33 43.85
C LEU A 814 39.41 13.46 42.71
N LEU A 815 38.51 12.48 42.57
CA LEU A 815 37.43 12.51 41.57
C LEU A 815 36.49 13.70 41.80
N GLN A 816 36.12 13.97 43.06
CA GLN A 816 35.34 15.15 43.42
C GLN A 816 36.09 16.45 43.14
N TRP A 817 37.42 16.47 43.35
CA TRP A 817 38.24 17.63 43.07
C TRP A 817 38.34 17.96 41.58
N ILE A 818 38.44 16.95 40.71
CA ILE A 818 38.35 17.11 39.24
C ILE A 818 36.96 17.63 38.83
N GLY A 819 35.93 17.22 39.57
CA GLY A 819 34.52 17.38 39.19
C GLY A 819 34.07 16.12 38.45
N LEU A 820 33.05 15.43 38.99
CA LEU A 820 32.59 14.14 38.45
C LEU A 820 32.16 14.27 36.98
N GLU A 821 31.51 15.37 36.63
CA GLU A 821 31.08 15.73 35.29
C GLU A 821 32.23 15.92 34.28
N HIS A 822 33.46 16.06 34.75
CA HIS A 822 34.67 16.23 33.93
C HIS A 822 35.61 15.03 33.98
N VAL A 823 35.24 13.97 34.71
CA VAL A 823 36.05 12.73 34.78
C VAL A 823 36.22 12.15 33.38
N GLY A 824 35.16 12.12 32.56
CA GLY A 824 35.25 11.71 31.16
C GLY A 824 36.14 12.60 30.30
N ASP A 825 36.34 13.87 30.68
CA ASP A 825 37.21 14.79 29.95
C ASP A 825 38.69 14.57 30.20
N VAL A 826 39.03 14.19 31.44
CA VAL A 826 40.40 13.86 31.84
C VAL A 826 40.74 12.42 31.48
N PHE A 827 39.78 11.51 31.73
CA PHE A 827 39.85 10.08 31.50
C PHE A 827 38.70 9.64 30.58
N PRO A 828 38.87 9.76 29.25
CA PRO A 828 37.85 9.38 28.27
C PRO A 828 37.42 7.91 28.34
N ILE A 829 38.25 7.05 28.91
CA ILE A 829 37.93 5.64 29.13
C ILE A 829 38.12 5.34 30.62
N VAL A 830 37.03 4.97 31.28
CA VAL A 830 37.06 4.52 32.68
C VAL A 830 36.66 3.06 32.71
N LEU A 831 37.52 2.21 33.28
CA LEU A 831 37.25 0.80 33.55
C LEU A 831 36.99 0.65 35.05
N ALA A 832 35.86 0.09 35.47
CA ALA A 832 35.53 -0.01 36.90
C ALA A 832 34.85 -1.33 37.25
N THR A 833 35.13 -1.86 38.44
CA THR A 833 34.29 -2.94 38.99
C THR A 833 32.93 -2.36 39.42
N PRO A 834 31.85 -3.17 39.47
CA PRO A 834 30.53 -2.67 39.87
C PRO A 834 30.53 -1.94 41.21
N GLU A 835 31.27 -2.46 42.20
CA GLU A 835 31.37 -1.90 43.55
C GLU A 835 32.08 -0.54 43.53
N MET A 836 33.22 -0.47 42.83
CA MET A 836 34.03 0.74 42.74
C MET A 836 33.30 1.85 41.97
N ALA A 837 32.60 1.49 40.88
CA ALA A 837 31.78 2.43 40.12
C ALA A 837 30.67 3.03 41.00
N GLN A 838 29.95 2.20 41.76
CA GLN A 838 28.87 2.65 42.63
C GLN A 838 29.38 3.53 43.78
N GLN A 839 30.51 3.16 44.40
CA GLN A 839 31.10 3.88 45.53
C GLN A 839 31.70 5.24 45.14
N LEU A 840 32.40 5.30 44.00
CA LEU A 840 33.22 6.46 43.62
C LEU A 840 32.53 7.44 42.69
N LEU A 841 31.77 6.96 41.71
CA LEU A 841 31.09 7.80 40.72
C LEU A 841 29.70 8.25 41.21
N GLY A 842 29.11 7.49 42.14
CA GLY A 842 27.79 7.75 42.70
C GLY A 842 26.66 7.52 41.70
N LEU A 843 25.42 7.88 42.05
CA LEU A 843 24.23 7.72 41.20
C LEU A 843 23.88 9.00 40.41
N LYS A 844 24.85 9.90 40.20
CA LYS A 844 24.64 11.14 39.44
C LYS A 844 24.55 10.80 37.95
N VAL A 845 23.37 10.94 37.37
CA VAL A 845 23.06 10.47 36.02
C VAL A 845 23.81 11.22 34.94
N SER A 846 24.17 10.49 33.87
CA SER A 846 24.73 10.93 32.58
C SER A 846 26.16 11.48 32.56
N THR A 847 27.06 10.97 33.39
CA THR A 847 28.48 11.40 33.39
C THR A 847 29.23 11.00 32.11
N PHE A 848 28.80 9.94 31.42
CA PHE A 848 29.45 9.38 30.24
C PHE A 848 28.50 9.37 29.04
N ASP A 849 29.06 9.43 27.82
CA ASP A 849 28.28 9.25 26.60
C ASP A 849 27.85 7.79 26.43
N LEU A 850 28.73 6.86 26.82
CA LEU A 850 28.55 5.43 26.65
C LEU A 850 28.83 4.69 27.96
N VAL A 851 27.89 3.88 28.43
CA VAL A 851 28.12 2.89 29.49
C VAL A 851 28.05 1.50 28.89
N ILE A 852 29.12 0.74 29.09
CA ILE A 852 29.23 -0.65 28.65
C ILE A 852 29.30 -1.52 29.90
N VAL A 853 28.39 -2.47 30.03
CA VAL A 853 28.44 -3.49 31.09
C VAL A 853 28.82 -4.81 30.46
N ASP A 854 30.02 -5.29 30.76
CA ASP A 854 30.52 -6.60 30.34
C ASP A 854 30.33 -7.63 31.46
N ASN A 855 30.16 -8.90 31.08
CA ASN A 855 29.77 -10.00 31.96
C ASN A 855 28.54 -9.66 32.84
N ALA A 856 27.49 -9.11 32.23
CA ALA A 856 26.29 -8.66 32.92
C ALA A 856 25.45 -9.77 33.61
N HIS A 857 25.79 -11.04 33.38
CA HIS A 857 25.23 -12.18 34.10
C HIS A 857 25.72 -12.21 35.55
N ASP A 858 26.97 -11.81 35.78
CA ASP A 858 27.60 -11.80 37.11
C ASP A 858 27.23 -10.55 37.95
N ILE A 859 26.42 -9.63 37.42
CA ILE A 859 26.07 -8.35 38.08
C ILE A 859 24.60 -8.36 38.48
N SER A 860 24.27 -7.99 39.72
CA SER A 860 22.86 -7.89 40.14
C SER A 860 22.10 -6.77 39.39
N SER A 861 20.82 -6.99 39.10
CA SER A 861 19.94 -6.08 38.38
C SER A 861 19.83 -4.71 39.06
N LYS A 862 19.74 -4.68 40.40
CA LYS A 862 19.72 -3.44 41.18
C LYS A 862 20.97 -2.59 40.93
N VAL A 863 22.15 -3.19 41.10
CA VAL A 863 23.44 -2.49 40.91
C VAL A 863 23.63 -2.11 39.44
N GLY A 864 23.35 -3.03 38.53
CA GLY A 864 23.52 -2.81 37.09
C GLY A 864 22.64 -1.68 36.55
N VAL A 865 21.36 -1.66 36.90
CA VAL A 865 20.42 -0.59 36.48
C VAL A 865 20.87 0.76 37.02
N ASP A 866 21.33 0.80 38.27
CA ASP A 866 21.86 2.01 38.88
C ASP A 866 23.11 2.54 38.15
N LEU A 867 23.99 1.65 37.69
CA LEU A 867 25.21 2.02 36.96
C LEU A 867 24.94 2.42 35.51
N LEU A 868 23.94 1.81 34.85
CA LEU A 868 23.52 2.21 33.50
C LEU A 868 23.07 3.67 33.45
N LYS A 869 22.54 4.22 34.55
CA LYS A 869 22.17 5.63 34.68
C LYS A 869 23.35 6.59 34.47
N LEU A 870 24.59 6.12 34.56
CA LEU A 870 25.78 6.95 34.33
C LEU A 870 26.02 7.28 32.85
N GLY A 871 25.30 6.64 31.91
CA GLY A 871 25.51 6.77 30.47
C GLY A 871 24.28 7.19 29.68
N ASN A 872 24.49 7.92 28.59
CA ASN A 872 23.43 8.29 27.64
C ASN A 872 23.08 7.15 26.66
N GLN A 873 24.04 6.30 26.32
CA GLN A 873 23.85 5.07 25.55
C GLN A 873 24.34 3.87 26.37
N HIS A 874 23.67 2.72 26.21
CA HIS A 874 23.96 1.50 26.98
C HIS A 874 24.29 0.33 26.07
N ILE A 875 25.33 -0.40 26.41
CA ILE A 875 25.67 -1.69 25.81
C ILE A 875 25.81 -2.69 26.96
N VAL A 876 25.03 -3.77 26.94
CA VAL A 876 25.07 -4.81 27.96
C VAL A 876 25.46 -6.12 27.29
N LEU A 877 26.61 -6.67 27.67
CA LEU A 877 27.18 -7.88 27.10
C LEU A 877 27.21 -8.99 28.17
N GLY A 878 26.79 -10.19 27.80
CA GLY A 878 26.71 -11.32 28.72
C GLY A 878 26.95 -12.67 28.07
N ARG A 879 26.84 -13.72 28.88
CA ARG A 879 26.81 -15.12 28.44
C ARG A 879 25.40 -15.66 28.69
N PRO A 880 24.93 -16.61 27.87
CA PRO A 880 23.65 -17.27 28.10
C PRO A 880 23.68 -17.99 29.45
N VAL A 881 22.67 -17.75 30.29
CA VAL A 881 22.57 -18.38 31.61
C VAL A 881 21.74 -19.65 31.46
N VAL A 882 22.33 -20.82 31.73
CA VAL A 882 21.61 -22.10 31.77
C VAL A 882 20.79 -22.17 33.06
N GLU A 883 19.53 -22.59 32.95
CA GLU A 883 18.57 -22.69 34.06
C GLU A 883 19.03 -23.67 35.16
N GLU A 884 19.91 -23.25 36.07
CA GLU A 884 20.10 -23.96 37.34
C GLU A 884 20.65 -23.05 38.44
N LYS A 885 19.77 -22.76 39.41
CA LYS A 885 20.07 -22.37 40.80
C LYS A 885 21.02 -21.17 41.00
N SER A 886 20.49 -19.94 40.81
CA SER A 886 20.61 -18.81 41.77
C SER A 886 20.32 -17.41 41.20
N GLU A 887 19.99 -17.25 39.91
CA GLU A 887 19.99 -15.93 39.26
C GLU A 887 18.63 -15.42 38.75
N GLU A 888 17.64 -15.28 39.64
CA GLU A 888 16.45 -14.44 39.35
C GLU A 888 16.75 -12.93 39.39
N LYS A 889 18.02 -12.54 39.60
CA LYS A 889 18.41 -11.15 39.91
C LYS A 889 19.61 -10.62 39.09
N SER A 890 20.03 -11.24 37.98
CA SER A 890 21.13 -10.68 37.16
C SER A 890 20.68 -9.53 36.26
N LEU A 891 21.59 -8.60 35.93
CA LEU A 891 21.32 -7.47 35.04
C LEU A 891 21.00 -7.96 33.64
N LEU A 892 21.71 -8.98 33.14
CA LEU A 892 21.46 -9.54 31.81
C LEU A 892 20.01 -10.05 31.68
N LYS A 893 19.55 -10.89 32.62
CA LYS A 893 18.18 -11.41 32.62
C LYS A 893 17.14 -10.29 32.75
N TRP A 894 17.42 -9.31 33.61
CA TRP A 894 16.55 -8.13 33.75
C TRP A 894 16.44 -7.34 32.45
N MET A 895 17.56 -7.14 31.75
CA MET A 895 17.64 -6.42 30.47
C MET A 895 16.95 -7.16 29.33
N LEU A 896 17.05 -8.49 29.28
CA LEU A 896 16.34 -9.33 28.31
C LEU A 896 14.83 -9.33 28.53
N ALA A 897 14.37 -9.12 29.77
CA ALA A 897 12.95 -8.97 30.10
C ALA A 897 12.39 -7.57 29.77
N GLN A 898 13.25 -6.56 29.53
CA GLN A 898 12.80 -5.22 29.16
C GLN A 898 12.51 -5.12 27.65
N LYS A 899 11.44 -4.43 27.29
CA LYS A 899 11.07 -4.21 25.88
C LYS A 899 11.54 -2.84 25.38
N GLY A 900 11.81 -2.74 24.08
CA GLY A 900 12.35 -1.53 23.43
C GLY A 900 13.88 -1.46 23.29
N ARG A 901 14.62 -2.52 23.67
CA ARG A 901 16.08 -2.62 23.44
C ARG A 901 16.38 -3.60 22.32
N ARG A 902 17.44 -3.34 21.54
CA ARG A 902 17.88 -4.26 20.48
C ARG A 902 18.65 -5.40 21.13
N TYR A 903 18.10 -6.60 21.04
CA TYR A 903 18.74 -7.84 21.45
C TYR A 903 19.47 -8.50 20.29
N GLN A 904 20.63 -9.07 20.54
CA GLN A 904 21.34 -9.90 19.56
C GLN A 904 22.12 -11.03 20.23
N TYR A 905 22.04 -12.23 19.68
CA TYR A 905 22.89 -13.34 20.09
C TYR A 905 24.11 -13.46 19.16
N LEU A 906 25.31 -13.58 19.73
CA LEU A 906 26.58 -13.74 19.04
C LEU A 906 26.89 -15.24 18.91
N GLU A 907 26.48 -15.85 17.80
CA GLU A 907 26.64 -17.29 17.56
C GLU A 907 28.07 -17.70 17.18
N HIS A 908 28.84 -16.80 16.58
CA HIS A 908 30.11 -17.14 15.94
C HIS A 908 31.32 -16.88 16.85
N ILE A 909 32.22 -17.86 16.92
CA ILE A 909 33.54 -17.72 17.55
C ILE A 909 34.34 -16.67 16.77
N HIS A 910 34.96 -15.74 17.48
CA HIS A 910 35.87 -14.77 16.90
C HIS A 910 37.16 -15.49 16.48
N SER A 911 37.35 -15.66 15.17
CA SER A 911 38.61 -16.11 14.58
C SER A 911 39.27 -14.97 13.80
N LYS A 912 40.60 -14.86 13.94
CA LYS A 912 41.44 -13.96 13.14
C LYS A 912 41.69 -14.50 11.72
N ASP A 913 41.39 -15.78 11.47
CA ASP A 913 41.67 -16.46 10.21
C ASP A 913 40.50 -16.36 9.22
N ALA A 914 40.78 -15.89 8.01
CA ALA A 914 39.78 -15.75 6.95
C ALA A 914 39.19 -17.11 6.52
N ALA A 915 39.94 -18.21 6.68
CA ALA A 915 39.53 -19.56 6.32
C ALA A 915 38.55 -20.22 7.33
N GLU A 916 38.48 -19.72 8.58
CA GLU A 916 37.51 -20.20 9.56
C GLU A 916 36.13 -19.54 9.35
N ARG A 917 36.09 -18.34 8.76
CA ARG A 917 34.86 -17.60 8.41
C ARG A 917 33.98 -18.40 7.44
N THR A 918 34.59 -19.12 6.51
CA THR A 918 33.93 -19.97 5.52
C THR A 918 33.36 -21.27 6.09
N ARG A 919 33.88 -21.78 7.23
CA ARG A 919 33.39 -23.04 7.84
C ARG A 919 32.13 -22.88 8.69
N ILE A 920 31.86 -21.68 9.20
CA ILE A 920 30.78 -21.43 10.16
C ILE A 920 29.46 -21.03 9.47
N ASN A 921 29.50 -20.66 8.19
CA ASN A 921 28.30 -20.41 7.37
C ASN A 921 27.71 -21.71 6.81
N LYS A 922 27.25 -22.62 7.67
CA LYS A 922 26.16 -23.53 7.26
C LYS A 922 24.87 -22.70 7.24
N VAL A 923 24.73 -21.83 6.24
CA VAL A 923 23.44 -21.21 5.94
C VAL A 923 22.48 -22.37 5.68
N ALA A 924 21.42 -22.48 6.48
CA ALA A 924 20.33 -23.40 6.17
C ALA A 924 19.89 -23.08 4.74
N VAL A 925 19.94 -24.06 3.83
CA VAL A 925 19.54 -23.87 2.44
C VAL A 925 18.10 -23.37 2.46
N GLN A 926 17.91 -22.10 2.15
CA GLN A 926 16.60 -21.48 2.08
C GLN A 926 15.91 -21.96 0.80
N GLU A 927 14.58 -22.03 0.81
CA GLU A 927 13.83 -22.24 -0.41
C GLU A 927 14.10 -21.09 -1.40
N PRO A 928 14.10 -21.36 -2.72
CA PRO A 928 14.25 -20.30 -3.71
C PRO A 928 13.10 -19.30 -3.59
N ASN A 929 13.43 -18.02 -3.62
CA ASN A 929 12.47 -16.94 -3.58
C ASN A 929 11.76 -16.81 -4.94
N ALA A 930 10.63 -16.09 -4.99
CA ALA A 930 9.84 -15.99 -6.20
C ALA A 930 10.59 -15.34 -7.37
N PHE A 931 11.57 -14.47 -7.09
CA PHE A 931 12.37 -13.83 -8.13
C PHE A 931 13.29 -14.84 -8.81
N GLN A 932 14.02 -15.64 -8.03
CA GLN A 932 14.86 -16.73 -8.54
C GLN A 932 14.04 -17.70 -9.37
N ILE A 933 12.86 -18.11 -8.87
CA ILE A 933 11.95 -18.99 -9.61
C ILE A 933 11.52 -18.33 -10.92
N SER A 934 11.12 -17.05 -10.89
CA SER A 934 10.69 -16.33 -12.10
C SER A 934 11.80 -16.27 -13.16
N VAL A 935 13.04 -15.96 -12.77
CA VAL A 935 14.20 -15.90 -13.66
C VAL A 935 14.47 -17.26 -14.29
N ALA A 936 14.43 -18.33 -13.47
CA ALA A 936 14.58 -19.69 -13.96
C ALA A 936 13.50 -20.07 -14.96
N GLU A 937 12.22 -19.76 -14.70
CA GLU A 937 11.12 -20.00 -15.63
C GLU A 937 11.34 -19.31 -16.98
N TYR A 938 11.89 -18.09 -17.01
CA TYR A 938 12.22 -17.40 -18.27
C TYR A 938 13.41 -18.04 -18.99
N LEU A 939 14.39 -18.57 -18.25
CA LEU A 939 15.54 -19.26 -18.84
C LEU A 939 15.18 -20.65 -19.40
N LYS A 940 14.25 -21.38 -18.78
CA LYS A 940 13.82 -22.73 -19.21
C LYS A 940 13.27 -22.79 -20.64
N GLU A 941 12.82 -21.66 -21.19
CA GLU A 941 12.39 -21.57 -22.58
C GLU A 941 13.54 -21.71 -23.59
N TYR A 942 14.79 -21.51 -23.13
CA TYR A 942 15.98 -21.47 -23.99
C TYR A 942 17.10 -22.42 -23.55
N ILE A 943 17.15 -22.81 -22.26
CA ILE A 943 18.13 -23.74 -21.71
C ILE A 943 17.45 -24.87 -20.93
N ASP A 944 18.11 -26.03 -20.89
CA ASP A 944 17.60 -27.22 -20.21
C ASP A 944 17.40 -26.96 -18.70
N GLU A 945 16.21 -27.30 -18.19
CA GLU A 945 15.82 -27.11 -16.78
C GLU A 945 16.77 -27.82 -15.82
N SER A 946 17.32 -28.98 -16.20
CA SER A 946 18.28 -29.74 -15.37
C SER A 946 19.58 -28.98 -15.11
N ARG A 947 19.84 -27.88 -15.83
CA ARG A 947 21.00 -27.03 -15.62
C ARG A 947 20.82 -25.97 -14.54
N LEU A 948 19.61 -25.78 -14.04
CA LEU A 948 19.28 -24.71 -13.09
C LEU A 948 19.29 -25.24 -11.65
N GLU A 949 20.25 -24.78 -10.86
CA GLU A 949 20.36 -25.15 -9.44
C GLU A 949 20.21 -23.91 -8.56
N PHE A 950 19.23 -23.92 -7.64
CA PHE A 950 18.98 -22.81 -6.74
C PHE A 950 19.82 -22.90 -5.46
N ASN A 951 20.19 -21.74 -4.90
CA ASN A 951 20.75 -21.62 -3.55
C ASN A 951 21.93 -22.58 -3.27
N LYS A 952 22.77 -22.83 -4.28
CA LYS A 952 23.89 -23.76 -4.17
C LYS A 952 24.99 -23.17 -3.30
N SER A 953 25.43 -23.92 -2.29
CA SER A 953 26.59 -23.56 -1.47
C SER A 953 27.90 -23.95 -2.16
N VAL A 954 28.77 -22.98 -2.40
CA VAL A 954 30.13 -23.15 -2.95
C VAL A 954 31.14 -22.67 -1.91
N GLU A 955 31.90 -23.59 -1.31
CA GLU A 955 32.88 -23.32 -0.24
C GLU A 955 32.37 -22.40 0.91
N GLY A 956 31.09 -22.54 1.28
CA GLY A 956 30.46 -21.78 2.37
C GLY A 956 29.79 -20.48 1.94
N VAL A 957 29.73 -20.20 0.64
CA VAL A 957 29.00 -19.06 0.07
C VAL A 957 27.81 -19.52 -0.77
N LEU A 958 26.65 -18.91 -0.56
CA LEU A 958 25.44 -19.19 -1.31
C LEU A 958 25.44 -18.50 -2.67
N VAL A 959 25.17 -19.25 -3.74
CA VAL A 959 24.88 -18.74 -5.08
C VAL A 959 23.38 -18.80 -5.33
N ASP A 960 22.78 -17.68 -5.73
CA ASP A 960 21.33 -17.55 -5.81
C ASP A 960 20.75 -18.46 -6.91
N LEU A 961 21.35 -18.47 -8.10
CA LEU A 961 21.04 -19.41 -9.17
C LEU A 961 22.32 -19.83 -9.90
N VAL A 962 22.55 -21.12 -10.05
CA VAL A 962 23.66 -21.69 -10.81
C VAL A 962 23.14 -22.26 -12.12
N ILE A 963 23.81 -21.92 -13.22
CA ILE A 963 23.65 -22.58 -14.52
C ILE A 963 24.82 -23.54 -14.70
N THR A 964 24.55 -24.84 -14.62
CA THR A 964 25.58 -25.87 -14.73
C THR A 964 26.12 -25.97 -16.17
N PRO A 965 27.34 -26.50 -16.35
CA PRO A 965 27.95 -26.60 -17.67
C PRO A 965 27.13 -27.48 -18.63
N LYS A 966 27.08 -27.12 -19.90
CA LYS A 966 26.46 -27.94 -20.96
C LYS A 966 27.43 -29.01 -21.47
N TYR A 967 28.71 -28.68 -21.54
CA TYR A 967 29.77 -29.53 -22.08
C TYR A 967 30.81 -29.88 -21.02
N ALA A 968 31.46 -31.04 -21.17
CA ALA A 968 32.56 -31.44 -20.28
C ALA A 968 33.73 -30.45 -20.42
N GLY A 969 34.28 -30.00 -19.28
CA GLY A 969 35.36 -29.01 -19.24
C GLY A 969 34.92 -27.54 -19.28
N GLN A 970 33.63 -27.26 -19.53
CA GLN A 970 33.08 -25.91 -19.40
C GLN A 970 32.85 -25.55 -17.93
N HIS A 971 33.10 -24.28 -17.57
CA HIS A 971 32.85 -23.80 -16.21
C HIS A 971 31.39 -23.36 -15.98
N PRO A 972 30.85 -23.51 -14.76
CA PRO A 972 29.49 -23.08 -14.42
C PRO A 972 29.34 -21.55 -14.37
N ILE A 973 28.09 -21.07 -14.49
CA ILE A 973 27.74 -19.65 -14.36
C ILE A 973 27.01 -19.45 -13.03
N ALA A 974 27.44 -18.48 -12.23
CA ALA A 974 26.80 -18.03 -11.01
C ALA A 974 25.99 -16.76 -11.29
N VAL A 975 24.67 -16.84 -11.20
CA VAL A 975 23.76 -15.70 -11.28
C VAL A 975 23.51 -15.17 -9.88
N ILE A 976 23.83 -13.88 -9.67
CA ILE A 976 23.70 -13.19 -8.38
C ILE A 976 22.59 -12.14 -8.48
N CYS A 977 21.61 -12.22 -7.58
CA CYS A 977 20.46 -11.32 -7.57
C CYS A 977 20.73 -10.07 -6.72
N ASP A 978 20.29 -8.90 -7.19
CA ASP A 978 20.31 -7.62 -6.48
C ASP A 978 21.66 -7.30 -5.82
N GLY A 979 22.74 -7.54 -6.58
CA GLY A 979 24.11 -7.27 -6.15
C GLY A 979 24.59 -8.16 -5.00
N GLY A 980 23.88 -9.27 -4.70
CA GLY A 980 24.22 -10.20 -3.63
C GLY A 980 23.65 -9.83 -2.26
N THR A 981 22.86 -8.75 -2.17
CA THR A 981 22.29 -8.26 -0.91
C THR A 981 21.25 -9.20 -0.31
N LEU A 982 20.56 -9.98 -1.14
CA LEU A 982 19.42 -10.83 -0.77
C LEU A 982 19.71 -11.88 0.31
N SER A 983 20.86 -12.55 0.23
CA SER A 983 21.25 -13.65 1.12
C SER A 983 22.23 -13.22 2.21
N GLN A 984 22.45 -11.91 2.36
CA GLN A 984 23.47 -11.34 3.25
C GLN A 984 22.84 -10.61 4.45
N ALA A 985 23.59 -10.51 5.55
CA ALA A 985 23.22 -9.61 6.63
C ALA A 985 23.60 -8.16 6.28
N LYS A 986 22.83 -7.18 6.79
CA LYS A 986 22.94 -5.75 6.46
C LYS A 986 24.36 -5.16 6.43
N TYR A 987 25.24 -5.64 7.30
CA TYR A 987 26.59 -5.09 7.48
C TYR A 987 27.70 -6.06 7.03
N ASP A 988 27.36 -7.19 6.41
CA ASP A 988 28.30 -8.24 6.02
C ASP A 988 28.93 -8.02 4.64
N PHE A 989 29.48 -6.83 4.44
CA PHE A 989 30.06 -6.42 3.15
C PHE A 989 31.33 -7.20 2.80
N GLN A 990 32.04 -7.73 3.80
CA GLN A 990 33.21 -8.58 3.58
C GLN A 990 32.81 -9.92 2.95
N LEU A 991 31.69 -10.52 3.37
CA LEU A 991 31.18 -11.75 2.76
C LEU A 991 30.83 -11.53 1.29
N ALA A 992 30.35 -10.33 0.91
CA ALA A 992 30.09 -10.00 -0.49
C ALA A 992 31.37 -9.98 -1.35
N VAL A 993 32.47 -9.44 -0.83
CA VAL A 993 33.79 -9.48 -1.50
C VAL A 993 34.32 -10.91 -1.55
N ASP A 994 34.22 -11.65 -0.44
CA ASP A 994 34.69 -13.02 -0.36
C ASP A 994 33.90 -13.94 -1.31
N LYS A 995 32.59 -13.70 -1.50
CA LYS A 995 31.73 -14.40 -2.48
C LYS A 995 32.31 -14.32 -3.88
N VAL A 996 32.63 -13.12 -4.35
CA VAL A 996 33.21 -12.91 -5.68
C VAL A 996 34.55 -13.64 -5.78
N ARG A 997 35.44 -13.46 -4.78
CA ARG A 997 36.76 -14.11 -4.76
C ARG A 997 36.67 -15.63 -4.81
N ILE A 998 35.81 -16.24 -4.00
CA ILE A 998 35.62 -17.69 -3.91
C ILE A 998 35.06 -18.23 -5.22
N LEU A 999 34.03 -17.61 -5.78
CA LEU A 999 33.43 -18.05 -7.03
C LEU A 999 34.41 -17.96 -8.20
N THR A 1000 35.20 -16.88 -8.29
CA THR A 1000 36.27 -16.77 -9.30
C THR A 1000 37.36 -17.84 -9.10
N HIS A 1001 37.75 -18.14 -7.86
CA HIS A 1001 38.73 -19.20 -7.57
C HIS A 1001 38.21 -20.59 -7.96
N GLN A 1002 36.91 -20.83 -7.77
CA GLN A 1002 36.20 -22.05 -8.22
C GLN A 1002 35.82 -22.00 -9.71
N ALA A 1003 36.40 -21.07 -10.47
CA ALA A 1003 36.24 -20.86 -11.91
C ALA A 1003 34.81 -20.56 -12.38
N TYR A 1004 33.89 -20.14 -11.50
CA TYR A 1004 32.56 -19.70 -11.91
C TYR A 1004 32.63 -18.40 -12.71
N GLN A 1005 31.83 -18.32 -13.78
CA GLN A 1005 31.54 -17.04 -14.43
C GLN A 1005 30.42 -16.34 -13.68
N ILE A 1006 30.64 -15.11 -13.21
CA ILE A 1006 29.67 -14.39 -12.39
C ILE A 1006 28.82 -13.48 -13.30
N GLN A 1007 27.50 -13.50 -13.10
CA GLN A 1007 26.54 -12.61 -13.77
C GLN A 1007 25.60 -11.99 -12.73
N TYR A 1008 25.52 -10.67 -12.71
CA TYR A 1008 24.58 -9.94 -11.84
C TYR A 1008 23.27 -9.65 -12.57
N ILE A 1009 22.16 -9.83 -11.85
CA ILE A 1009 20.83 -9.42 -12.29
C ILE A 1009 20.15 -8.56 -11.22
N TRP A 1010 19.31 -7.63 -11.68
CA TRP A 1010 18.69 -6.62 -10.82
C TRP A 1010 17.18 -6.70 -10.94
N SER A 1011 16.48 -6.97 -9.84
CA SER A 1011 15.01 -7.09 -9.82
C SER A 1011 14.32 -5.83 -10.35
N VAL A 1012 14.92 -4.65 -10.13
CA VAL A 1012 14.44 -3.39 -10.69
C VAL A 1012 14.40 -3.40 -12.23
N ASP A 1013 15.44 -3.93 -12.88
CA ASP A 1013 15.49 -4.00 -14.34
C ASP A 1013 14.46 -4.99 -14.88
N TRP A 1014 14.31 -6.14 -14.21
CA TRP A 1014 13.30 -7.14 -14.55
C TRP A 1014 11.87 -6.62 -14.37
N TRP A 1015 11.62 -5.83 -13.32
CA TRP A 1015 10.32 -5.18 -13.10
C TRP A 1015 9.99 -4.14 -14.18
N LYS A 1016 10.97 -3.29 -14.54
CA LYS A 1016 10.82 -2.24 -15.55
C LYS A 1016 10.62 -2.83 -16.94
N ASN A 1017 11.49 -3.75 -17.36
CA ASN A 1017 11.41 -4.43 -18.65
C ASN A 1017 12.15 -5.77 -18.58
N ASN A 1018 11.39 -6.84 -18.35
CA ASN A 1018 11.89 -8.21 -18.24
C ASN A 1018 12.63 -8.68 -19.50
N GLU A 1019 12.16 -8.37 -20.71
CA GLU A 1019 12.85 -8.75 -21.96
C GLU A 1019 14.24 -8.10 -22.07
N LYS A 1020 14.34 -6.79 -21.76
CA LYS A 1020 15.63 -6.07 -21.78
C LYS A 1020 16.59 -6.58 -20.69
N ALA A 1021 16.08 -7.09 -19.58
CA ALA A 1021 16.89 -7.68 -18.53
C ALA A 1021 17.33 -9.13 -18.85
N LEU A 1022 16.44 -9.93 -19.44
CA LEU A 1022 16.69 -11.33 -19.82
C LEU A 1022 17.66 -11.46 -20.99
N ASN A 1023 17.46 -10.67 -22.05
CA ASN A 1023 18.21 -10.79 -23.31
C ASN A 1023 19.74 -10.81 -23.14
N PRO A 1024 20.36 -9.88 -22.38
CA PRO A 1024 21.81 -9.90 -22.23
C PRO A 1024 22.31 -11.07 -21.37
N LEU A 1025 21.55 -11.52 -20.35
CA LEU A 1025 21.88 -12.75 -19.59
C LEU A 1025 21.83 -13.98 -20.51
N LEU A 1026 20.78 -14.10 -21.31
CA LEU A 1026 20.62 -15.21 -22.26
C LEU A 1026 21.71 -15.20 -23.33
N ALA A 1027 22.03 -14.03 -23.89
CA ALA A 1027 23.10 -13.87 -24.87
C ALA A 1027 24.45 -14.35 -24.29
N PHE A 1028 24.75 -14.00 -23.04
CA PHE A 1028 25.94 -14.47 -22.35
C PHE A 1028 25.97 -16.01 -22.23
N VAL A 1029 24.88 -16.62 -21.74
CA VAL A 1029 24.79 -18.08 -21.57
C VAL A 1029 24.98 -18.81 -22.91
N ILE A 1030 24.30 -18.35 -23.98
CA ILE A 1030 24.40 -18.95 -25.31
C ILE A 1030 25.81 -18.78 -25.88
N GLN A 1031 26.43 -17.61 -25.72
CA GLN A 1031 27.80 -17.37 -26.18
C GLN A 1031 28.81 -18.23 -25.42
N TRP A 1032 28.62 -18.38 -24.10
CA TRP A 1032 29.44 -19.23 -23.24
C TRP A 1032 29.37 -20.70 -23.67
N ASP A 1033 28.17 -21.22 -23.97
CA ASP A 1033 27.98 -22.58 -24.48
C ASP A 1033 28.62 -22.76 -25.87
N LYS A 1034 28.47 -21.79 -26.78
CA LYS A 1034 29.05 -21.85 -28.13
C LYS A 1034 30.59 -21.91 -28.11
N GLN A 1035 31.23 -21.17 -27.22
CA GLN A 1035 32.69 -21.16 -27.09
C GLN A 1035 33.27 -22.51 -26.62
N HIS A 1036 32.45 -23.35 -25.98
CA HIS A 1036 32.85 -24.63 -25.39
C HIS A 1036 32.20 -25.83 -26.08
N THR A 1037 31.60 -25.63 -27.27
CA THR A 1037 31.04 -26.72 -28.06
C THR A 1037 32.19 -27.61 -28.55
N PRO A 1038 32.20 -28.94 -28.25
CA PRO A 1038 33.19 -29.85 -28.78
C PRO A 1038 33.16 -29.83 -30.31
N GLY A 1039 34.32 -29.67 -30.93
CA GLY A 1039 34.48 -29.62 -32.39
C GLY A 1039 34.20 -30.93 -33.10
#